data_AF-A0A956P8S8-F1
#
_entry.id   AF-A0A956P8S8-F1
#
_cell.length_a   1.000
_cell.length_b   1.000
_cell.length_c   1.000
_cell.angle_alpha   90.00
_cell.angle_beta   90.00
_cell.angle_gamma   90.00
#
_symmetry.space_group_name_H-M   'P 1'
#
loop_
_entity.id
_entity.type
_entity.pdbx_description
1 polymer ?
#
loop_
_entity_poly.entity_id
_entity_poly.type
_entity_poly.pdbx_seq_one_letter_code
_entity_poly.pdbx_strand_id
1 'polypeptide(L)'
;MFAITFAALLLPACHGSRDHSPPIATDALDLAALADPPRAYGPWVRWWWPGGDVEEAELRREVRALADAGFAGAEIQAFDAGLDPNAPADELARRRSFDTPDFYDHVAAAMDEALGAGLAIDLNLGSGWPMGGGFVAPEDSLQTLLWAERAVTGPGPATVNVAVPDVPVFYVVAAILELLGVDRWARFLPEFAERVEVLAARVTGGARSGNPLELTDTVEVDPDSVVFLTDQVAADGTLTWDAPPGDWRVVAFFRAPDGEWPVLPAEPDPTFVADHLDAARVLASLAHLAGPRTGLDAYHGAPLRALFSDSFELKTERLFADDFLDFFSARRGYDLRPWLPAALVPGADNSIFDTAALKRAPAFRFGADDARIQDDYTRTVSDLLIERFLEGGGAWASARDLALRAQVYGMDVDLLRAAGATAIPEAEQLYAGGSDLFVKIVSSAALLHDRPVVTAESLVWIDRAMMTTPLKMKAAVEKLLAAGVNQAIFHGFPYRRTEGFAEAGWHPFASSFTGNNVSSMVGEGSPFWDVRRDVNRAIARAQYAMRQGAPAADLLVYYPWYGFPTTLAAEGAHAEFLFNGRLGELEPPARLADLLEFGRAIGLSGTDARVTWLEGLWPTLQALEAQGWTWAWVNDERLAAARAEGDEIAIGDHRFRAVVVSDAPAMEPAAAESLAAVAAEGGAVILAGEAPTRQRSFFDRSAGDVRVAASMDTIRQAARGRATGSFTTLPGTLASLGTRPAVGMTSNGDAARLASRVFPRGGRLVFFRNTARATVTATLDVESGCASPHRFDPWTGEIRALAVTTVDLPPWGSTFVLCGLARGGMPEASSSFRRDVSIDAWTLTVSGNDVEGGAFAANLTDLPDWRDVEALRYASSPGTYRANVNVGALTSGEHAWLVVPWVHGAAEVRVNGTPAGRLLVPPFELDVTNLLAAGVNGVEIVVTPALRNRFVGRALTGDPLYANFGGDPDAILPNGIEGPARIEIRGP
;
A
#
# COMPACT_ATOMS: atom_id res chain seq x y z
N MET A 1 -22.43 29.94 -41.67
CA MET A 1 -22.71 31.18 -40.91
C MET A 1 -23.74 30.85 -39.83
N PHE A 2 -23.23 30.31 -38.71
CA PHE A 2 -23.77 30.31 -37.34
C PHE A 2 -22.75 29.45 -36.59
N ALA A 3 -21.70 30.12 -36.10
CA ALA A 3 -20.64 29.53 -35.31
C ALA A 3 -21.09 29.56 -33.84
N ILE A 4 -21.10 28.41 -33.18
CA ILE A 4 -21.20 28.32 -31.73
C ILE A 4 -19.82 27.89 -31.26
N THR A 5 -19.07 28.86 -30.76
CA THR A 5 -17.75 28.71 -30.16
C THR A 5 -17.94 28.19 -28.73
N PHE A 6 -17.51 26.95 -28.46
CA PHE A 6 -17.32 26.49 -27.08
C PHE A 6 -16.08 27.18 -26.51
N ALA A 7 -16.30 28.21 -25.70
CA ALA A 7 -15.26 28.82 -24.90
C ALA A 7 -15.04 27.96 -23.65
N ALA A 8 -13.85 27.37 -23.54
CA ALA A 8 -13.34 26.81 -22.30
C ALA A 8 -13.25 27.92 -21.25
N LEU A 9 -14.21 27.93 -20.32
CA LEU A 9 -14.15 28.72 -19.10
C LEU A 9 -13.30 27.96 -18.08
N LEU A 10 -11.99 28.16 -18.15
CA LEU A 10 -11.11 28.06 -16.98
C LEU A 10 -11.49 29.18 -16.02
N LEU A 11 -12.45 28.91 -15.12
CA LEU A 11 -12.64 29.73 -13.93
C LEU A 11 -11.65 29.24 -12.86
N PRO A 12 -10.94 30.13 -12.15
CA PRO A 12 -10.25 29.73 -10.94
C PRO A 12 -11.33 29.33 -9.94
N ALA A 13 -11.35 28.06 -9.54
CA ALA A 13 -12.20 27.56 -8.47
C ALA A 13 -11.77 28.17 -7.13
N CYS A 14 -12.10 29.44 -6.90
CA CYS A 14 -12.17 30.04 -5.57
C CYS A 14 -13.57 29.79 -5.01
N HIS A 15 -13.91 28.52 -4.78
CA HIS A 15 -14.89 28.13 -3.79
C HIS A 15 -14.09 27.43 -2.70
N GLY A 16 -14.06 27.98 -1.50
CA GLY A 16 -13.41 27.34 -0.37
C GLY A 16 -14.03 25.96 -0.17
N SER A 17 -13.31 24.93 -0.57
CA SER A 17 -13.63 23.56 -0.19
C SER A 17 -13.66 23.53 1.33
N ARG A 18 -14.73 23.01 1.91
CA ARG A 18 -14.60 22.45 3.25
C ARG A 18 -13.72 21.23 3.07
N ASP A 19 -12.43 21.39 3.34
CA ASP A 19 -11.52 20.26 3.44
C ASP A 19 -12.03 19.40 4.60
N HIS A 20 -12.72 18.31 4.27
CA HIS A 20 -13.25 17.33 5.23
C HIS A 20 -12.15 16.43 5.80
N SER A 21 -10.90 16.64 5.38
CA SER A 21 -9.77 16.10 6.09
C SER A 21 -9.74 16.68 7.52
N PRO A 22 -9.53 15.86 8.57
CA PRO A 22 -9.35 16.40 9.91
C PRO A 22 -8.22 17.44 9.89
N PRO A 23 -8.44 18.63 10.49
CA PRO A 23 -7.50 19.73 10.38
C PRO A 23 -6.13 19.33 10.93
N ILE A 24 -5.07 19.59 10.17
CA ILE A 24 -3.70 19.63 10.69
C ILE A 24 -3.21 21.06 10.62
N ALA A 25 -3.31 21.74 11.77
CA ALA A 25 -2.42 22.81 12.21
C ALA A 25 -2.92 23.31 13.57
N THR A 26 -2.56 22.62 14.64
CA THR A 26 -2.50 23.28 15.94
C THR A 26 -1.12 23.90 16.10
N ASP A 27 -1.09 25.20 16.39
CA ASP A 27 0.11 25.96 16.75
C ASP A 27 0.86 25.37 17.98
N ALA A 28 0.21 24.48 18.73
CA ALA A 28 0.72 23.78 19.90
C ALA A 28 0.14 22.36 20.00
N LEU A 29 0.96 21.41 20.46
CA LEU A 29 0.56 20.04 20.75
C LEU A 29 -0.31 19.99 22.02
N ASP A 30 -1.50 19.41 21.95
CA ASP A 30 -2.34 19.16 23.14
C ASP A 30 -1.88 17.86 23.82
N LEU A 31 -1.21 17.99 24.97
CA LEU A 31 -0.68 16.84 25.72
C LEU A 31 -1.78 15.97 26.34
N ALA A 32 -2.96 16.52 26.63
CA ALA A 32 -4.07 15.73 27.15
C ALA A 32 -4.66 14.86 26.03
N ALA A 33 -4.87 15.45 24.85
CA ALA A 33 -5.28 14.71 23.66
C ALA A 33 -4.19 13.73 23.18
N LEU A 34 -2.91 14.01 23.42
CA LEU A 34 -1.83 13.06 23.14
C LEU A 34 -1.94 11.80 24.00
N ALA A 35 -2.25 11.95 25.29
CA ALA A 35 -2.40 10.82 26.22
C ALA A 35 -3.74 10.09 26.07
N ASP A 36 -4.80 10.81 25.68
CA ASP A 36 -6.13 10.26 25.45
C ASP A 36 -6.80 10.93 24.23
N PRO A 37 -6.51 10.43 23.01
CA PRO A 37 -6.92 11.10 21.79
C PRO A 37 -8.42 10.96 21.52
N PRO A 38 -9.04 11.94 20.84
CA PRO A 38 -10.39 11.80 20.33
C PRO A 38 -10.53 10.56 19.44
N ARG A 39 -11.73 9.94 19.43
CA ARG A 39 -12.02 8.73 18.64
C ARG A 39 -11.62 8.85 17.17
N ALA A 40 -11.77 10.03 16.54
CA ALA A 40 -11.39 10.29 15.15
C ALA A 40 -9.92 9.98 14.81
N TYR A 41 -9.07 9.79 15.83
CA TYR A 41 -7.68 9.40 15.66
C TYR A 41 -7.41 7.89 15.75
N GLY A 42 -8.42 7.06 16.04
CA GLY A 42 -8.29 5.61 16.04
C GLY A 42 -8.04 4.99 14.65
N PRO A 43 -7.61 3.72 14.60
CA PRO A 43 -7.52 2.99 13.35
C PRO A 43 -8.92 2.74 12.76
N TRP A 44 -8.94 2.35 11.49
CA TRP A 44 -10.14 1.96 10.75
C TRP A 44 -10.08 0.47 10.41
N VAL A 45 -11.18 -0.06 9.88
CA VAL A 45 -11.25 -1.41 9.28
C VAL A 45 -11.86 -1.34 7.89
N ARG A 46 -11.46 -2.25 6.99
CA ARG A 46 -12.32 -2.68 5.88
C ARG A 46 -13.35 -3.65 6.45
N TRP A 47 -14.63 -3.37 6.26
CA TRP A 47 -15.76 -4.14 6.77
C TRP A 47 -16.35 -4.97 5.65
N TRP A 48 -16.11 -6.28 5.70
CA TRP A 48 -16.48 -7.20 4.64
C TRP A 48 -17.91 -7.67 4.82
N TRP A 49 -18.74 -7.49 3.80
CA TRP A 49 -20.09 -8.02 3.73
C TRP A 49 -20.16 -9.15 2.70
N PRO A 50 -20.87 -10.26 3.00
CA PRO A 50 -21.03 -11.39 2.08
C PRO A 50 -22.05 -11.04 0.98
N GLY A 51 -21.69 -10.05 0.16
CA GLY A 51 -22.60 -9.37 -0.73
C GLY A 51 -23.71 -8.65 0.04
N GLY A 52 -24.96 -8.78 -0.41
CA GLY A 52 -26.14 -8.24 0.28
C GLY A 52 -26.80 -9.18 1.30
N ASP A 53 -26.22 -10.36 1.57
CA ASP A 53 -26.75 -11.35 2.54
C ASP A 53 -26.41 -10.98 3.99
N VAL A 54 -26.92 -9.84 4.42
CA VAL A 54 -26.71 -9.24 5.75
C VAL A 54 -28.04 -8.92 6.43
N GLU A 55 -28.02 -8.79 7.75
CA GLU A 55 -29.21 -8.41 8.53
C GLU A 55 -29.00 -7.06 9.23
N GLU A 56 -29.98 -6.16 9.12
CA GLU A 56 -29.96 -4.83 9.77
C GLU A 56 -29.57 -4.90 11.26
N ALA A 57 -30.17 -5.82 12.02
CA ALA A 57 -29.94 -5.92 13.45
C ALA A 57 -28.46 -6.26 13.77
N GLU A 58 -27.84 -7.07 12.93
CA GLU A 58 -26.44 -7.46 13.07
C GLU A 58 -25.51 -6.33 12.63
N LEU A 59 -25.81 -5.64 11.53
CA LEU A 59 -25.04 -4.47 11.09
C LEU A 59 -24.97 -3.40 12.19
N ARG A 60 -26.11 -3.09 12.82
CA ARG A 60 -26.16 -2.15 13.96
C ARG A 60 -25.37 -2.67 15.17
N ARG A 61 -25.36 -3.98 15.42
CA ARG A 61 -24.56 -4.58 16.50
C ARG A 61 -23.06 -4.47 16.21
N GLU A 62 -22.65 -4.74 14.98
CA GLU A 62 -21.24 -4.69 14.56
C GLU A 62 -20.67 -3.28 14.60
N VAL A 63 -21.45 -2.26 14.21
CA VAL A 63 -21.09 -0.86 14.38
C VAL A 63 -20.80 -0.54 15.86
N ARG A 64 -21.64 -1.01 16.79
CA ARG A 64 -21.38 -0.87 18.24
C ARG A 64 -20.13 -1.64 18.68
N ALA A 65 -19.94 -2.86 18.17
CA ALA A 65 -18.77 -3.67 18.48
C ALA A 65 -17.47 -2.99 18.02
N LEU A 66 -17.46 -2.39 16.83
CA LEU A 66 -16.34 -1.60 16.33
C LEU A 66 -16.09 -0.36 17.20
N ALA A 67 -17.16 0.33 17.60
CA ALA A 67 -17.06 1.49 18.49
C ALA A 67 -16.48 1.11 19.87
N ASP A 68 -16.92 0.00 20.44
CA ASP A 68 -16.44 -0.52 21.74
C ASP A 68 -15.00 -1.02 21.67
N ALA A 69 -14.59 -1.58 20.53
CA ALA A 69 -13.22 -1.97 20.23
C ALA A 69 -12.29 -0.77 19.93
N GLY A 70 -12.79 0.47 19.95
CA GLY A 70 -11.98 1.68 19.81
C GLY A 70 -11.61 2.04 18.37
N PHE A 71 -12.36 1.55 17.38
CA PHE A 71 -12.21 2.00 16.00
C PHE A 71 -12.78 3.42 15.82
N ALA A 72 -12.25 4.11 14.80
CA ALA A 72 -12.66 5.46 14.41
C ALA A 72 -13.64 5.46 13.23
N GLY A 73 -13.62 4.39 12.44
CA GLY A 73 -14.51 4.23 11.30
C GLY A 73 -14.32 2.90 10.60
N ALA A 74 -15.12 2.67 9.58
CA ALA A 74 -15.13 1.47 8.76
C ALA A 74 -15.35 1.82 7.29
N GLU A 75 -14.80 1.00 6.39
CA GLU A 75 -15.12 1.04 4.97
C GLU A 75 -16.04 -0.13 4.64
N ILE A 76 -17.22 0.12 4.06
CA ILE A 76 -18.11 -0.97 3.64
C ILE A 76 -17.65 -1.48 2.28
N GLN A 77 -17.35 -2.78 2.21
CA GLN A 77 -17.11 -3.50 0.97
C GLN A 77 -17.99 -4.77 0.94
N ALA A 78 -18.73 -4.96 -0.15
CA ALA A 78 -19.55 -6.14 -0.38
C ALA A 78 -19.02 -6.88 -1.62
N PHE A 79 -18.79 -8.19 -1.50
CA PHE A 79 -18.37 -9.08 -2.59
C PHE A 79 -18.78 -10.54 -2.32
N ASP A 80 -18.83 -11.38 -3.36
CA ASP A 80 -19.19 -12.81 -3.28
C ASP A 80 -17.92 -13.68 -3.09
N ALA A 81 -17.14 -13.40 -2.03
CA ALA A 81 -15.82 -14.00 -1.82
C ALA A 81 -15.76 -14.90 -0.58
N GLY A 82 -15.06 -16.04 -0.69
CA GLY A 82 -14.86 -16.97 0.42
C GLY A 82 -16.15 -17.60 0.94
N LEU A 83 -17.16 -17.75 0.10
CA LEU A 83 -18.45 -18.35 0.44
C LEU A 83 -18.67 -19.63 -0.38
N ASP A 84 -19.60 -20.48 0.05
CA ASP A 84 -19.93 -21.69 -0.72
C ASP A 84 -20.48 -21.32 -2.10
N PRO A 85 -19.80 -21.67 -3.21
CA PRO A 85 -20.28 -21.37 -4.56
C PRO A 85 -21.52 -22.18 -4.95
N ASN A 86 -21.85 -23.25 -4.20
CA ASN A 86 -23.00 -24.12 -4.44
C ASN A 86 -24.16 -23.87 -3.46
N ALA A 87 -24.19 -22.70 -2.81
CA ALA A 87 -25.25 -22.33 -1.89
C ALA A 87 -26.65 -22.38 -2.55
N PRO A 88 -27.73 -22.53 -1.76
CA PRO A 88 -29.10 -22.47 -2.27
C PRO A 88 -29.39 -21.21 -3.09
N ALA A 89 -30.26 -21.31 -4.08
CA ALA A 89 -30.51 -20.24 -5.04
C ALA A 89 -31.04 -18.94 -4.40
N ASP A 90 -31.82 -19.03 -3.32
CA ASP A 90 -32.30 -17.88 -2.57
C ASP A 90 -31.16 -17.16 -1.84
N GLU A 91 -30.18 -17.90 -1.34
CA GLU A 91 -29.00 -17.34 -0.70
C GLU A 91 -28.08 -16.66 -1.72
N LEU A 92 -27.82 -17.31 -2.86
CA LEU A 92 -27.06 -16.69 -3.96
C LEU A 92 -27.73 -15.40 -4.45
N ALA A 93 -29.07 -15.35 -4.50
CA ALA A 93 -29.80 -14.14 -4.86
C ALA A 93 -29.62 -13.02 -3.83
N ARG A 94 -29.63 -13.33 -2.53
CA ARG A 94 -29.36 -12.34 -1.46
C ARG A 94 -27.92 -11.85 -1.50
N ARG A 95 -26.94 -12.75 -1.65
CA ARG A 95 -25.53 -12.37 -1.80
C ARG A 95 -25.36 -11.43 -2.99
N ARG A 96 -25.95 -11.74 -4.14
CA ARG A 96 -25.82 -10.97 -5.38
C ARG A 96 -26.78 -9.79 -5.51
N SER A 97 -27.15 -9.17 -4.38
CA SER A 97 -28.11 -8.05 -4.33
C SER A 97 -27.44 -6.68 -4.13
N PHE A 98 -26.14 -6.55 -4.42
CA PHE A 98 -25.48 -5.23 -4.46
C PHE A 98 -26.19 -4.29 -5.46
N ASP A 99 -26.13 -2.97 -5.20
CA ASP A 99 -26.82 -1.91 -5.98
C ASP A 99 -28.36 -2.12 -6.14
N THR A 100 -28.98 -2.80 -5.17
CA THR A 100 -30.44 -2.85 -5.02
C THR A 100 -30.92 -1.89 -3.93
N PRO A 101 -32.22 -1.50 -3.93
CA PRO A 101 -32.79 -0.71 -2.83
C PRO A 101 -32.54 -1.34 -1.45
N ASP A 102 -32.74 -2.66 -1.32
CA ASP A 102 -32.53 -3.39 -0.06
C ASP A 102 -31.06 -3.29 0.44
N PHE A 103 -30.08 -3.32 -0.48
CA PHE A 103 -28.68 -3.10 -0.12
C PHE A 103 -28.44 -1.69 0.43
N TYR A 104 -29.01 -0.66 -0.20
CA TYR A 104 -28.88 0.71 0.28
C TYR A 104 -29.61 0.95 1.60
N ASP A 105 -30.74 0.27 1.85
CA ASP A 105 -31.42 0.28 3.14
C ASP A 105 -30.53 -0.30 4.26
N HIS A 106 -29.79 -1.38 3.98
CA HIS A 106 -28.79 -1.93 4.91
C HIS A 106 -27.63 -0.96 5.17
N VAL A 107 -27.11 -0.30 4.13
CA VAL A 107 -26.07 0.73 4.26
C VAL A 107 -26.57 1.90 5.12
N ALA A 108 -27.80 2.38 4.87
CA ALA A 108 -28.43 3.44 5.65
C ALA A 108 -28.59 3.04 7.13
N ALA A 109 -29.00 1.80 7.42
CA ALA A 109 -29.12 1.31 8.78
C ALA A 109 -27.78 1.26 9.52
N ALA A 110 -26.71 0.85 8.84
CA ALA A 110 -25.35 0.90 9.38
C ALA A 110 -24.90 2.36 9.63
N MET A 111 -25.20 3.28 8.71
CA MET A 111 -24.88 4.71 8.84
C MET A 111 -25.64 5.37 10.00
N ASP A 112 -26.93 5.09 10.18
CA ASP A 112 -27.71 5.59 11.31
C ASP A 112 -27.06 5.24 12.65
N GLU A 113 -26.63 3.97 12.80
CA GLU A 113 -25.95 3.53 14.02
C GLU A 113 -24.56 4.17 14.13
N ALA A 114 -23.83 4.29 13.02
CA ALA A 114 -22.48 4.87 13.01
C ALA A 114 -22.50 6.33 13.45
N LEU A 115 -23.51 7.09 13.00
CA LEU A 115 -23.73 8.47 13.43
C LEU A 115 -23.93 8.56 14.95
N GLY A 116 -24.75 7.67 15.53
CA GLY A 116 -24.98 7.59 16.97
C GLY A 116 -23.73 7.16 17.76
N ALA A 117 -22.92 6.27 17.19
CA ALA A 117 -21.68 5.75 17.78
C ALA A 117 -20.46 6.69 17.59
N GLY A 118 -20.58 7.73 16.76
CA GLY A 118 -19.49 8.63 16.40
C GLY A 118 -18.42 7.96 15.52
N LEU A 119 -18.81 6.98 14.71
CA LEU A 119 -17.98 6.35 13.69
C LEU A 119 -18.19 7.02 12.34
N ALA A 120 -17.11 7.19 11.59
CA ALA A 120 -17.20 7.56 10.18
C ALA A 120 -17.23 6.32 9.29
N ILE A 121 -17.87 6.44 8.14
CA ILE A 121 -18.02 5.37 7.14
C ILE A 121 -17.43 5.86 5.83
N ASP A 122 -16.67 5.00 5.15
CA ASP A 122 -16.36 5.15 3.74
C ASP A 122 -17.08 4.05 2.96
N LEU A 123 -17.43 4.30 1.70
CA LEU A 123 -18.13 3.34 0.84
C LEU A 123 -17.30 3.05 -0.41
N ASN A 124 -17.04 1.78 -0.69
CA ASN A 124 -16.36 1.37 -1.91
C ASN A 124 -17.19 1.67 -3.16
N LEU A 125 -16.50 2.10 -4.23
CA LEU A 125 -17.10 2.39 -5.53
C LEU A 125 -17.38 1.08 -6.29
N GLY A 126 -18.51 0.47 -5.98
CA GLY A 126 -18.95 -0.79 -6.60
C GLY A 126 -18.77 -1.98 -5.67
N SER A 127 -19.04 -3.17 -6.20
CA SER A 127 -18.79 -4.44 -5.52
C SER A 127 -17.48 -5.04 -6.00
N GLY A 128 -16.54 -5.23 -5.06
CA GLY A 128 -15.16 -5.57 -5.41
C GLY A 128 -14.43 -4.40 -6.08
N TRP A 129 -13.54 -4.68 -7.02
CA TRP A 129 -12.72 -3.68 -7.71
C TRP A 129 -12.33 -4.17 -9.13
N PRO A 130 -11.91 -3.29 -10.05
CA PRO A 130 -12.08 -1.83 -10.04
C PRO A 130 -13.56 -1.42 -10.12
N MET A 131 -13.85 -0.11 -10.06
CA MET A 131 -15.21 0.42 -10.16
C MET A 131 -15.93 -0.11 -11.41
N GLY A 132 -17.09 -0.71 -11.22
CA GLY A 132 -17.88 -1.34 -12.28
C GLY A 132 -19.14 -2.00 -11.72
N GLY A 133 -19.88 -2.69 -12.59
CA GLY A 133 -21.11 -3.40 -12.20
C GLY A 133 -22.01 -3.72 -13.38
N GLY A 134 -23.22 -4.21 -13.10
CA GLY A 134 -24.23 -4.54 -14.13
C GLY A 134 -24.85 -3.32 -14.81
N PHE A 135 -24.61 -2.12 -14.27
CA PHE A 135 -25.09 -0.85 -14.82
C PHE A 135 -24.21 -0.30 -15.97
N VAL A 136 -23.00 -0.86 -16.16
CA VAL A 136 -22.07 -0.45 -17.21
C VAL A 136 -22.36 -1.24 -18.48
N ALA A 137 -22.74 -0.55 -19.56
CA ALA A 137 -22.90 -1.17 -20.88
C ALA A 137 -21.53 -1.51 -21.49
N PRO A 138 -21.42 -2.52 -22.38
CA PRO A 138 -20.15 -2.84 -23.04
C PRO A 138 -19.49 -1.63 -23.69
N GLU A 139 -20.24 -0.80 -24.40
CA GLU A 139 -19.72 0.38 -25.11
C GLU A 139 -19.21 1.48 -24.17
N ASP A 140 -19.73 1.52 -22.94
CA ASP A 140 -19.38 2.47 -21.88
C ASP A 140 -18.30 1.91 -20.93
N SER A 141 -17.86 0.65 -21.12
CA SER A 141 -16.82 0.03 -20.30
C SER A 141 -15.43 0.56 -20.65
N LEU A 142 -14.44 0.18 -19.87
CA LEU A 142 -13.03 0.52 -20.14
C LEU A 142 -12.62 0.12 -21.57
N GLN A 143 -11.90 1.01 -22.25
CA GLN A 143 -11.54 0.84 -23.66
C GLN A 143 -10.09 0.38 -23.81
N THR A 144 -9.86 -0.51 -24.78
CA THR A 144 -8.56 -1.01 -25.19
C THR A 144 -8.26 -0.72 -26.65
N LEU A 145 -6.99 -0.47 -26.96
CA LEU A 145 -6.46 -0.46 -28.31
C LEU A 145 -6.03 -1.87 -28.71
N LEU A 146 -6.63 -2.40 -29.77
CA LEU A 146 -6.31 -3.68 -30.40
C LEU A 146 -5.68 -3.46 -31.77
N TRP A 147 -5.05 -4.50 -32.31
CA TRP A 147 -4.42 -4.42 -33.63
C TRP A 147 -4.46 -5.74 -34.41
N ALA A 148 -4.48 -5.63 -35.74
CA ALA A 148 -4.32 -6.72 -36.69
C ALA A 148 -3.19 -6.42 -37.67
N GLU A 149 -2.36 -7.42 -37.99
CA GLU A 149 -1.24 -7.27 -38.94
C GLU A 149 -1.39 -8.19 -40.16
N ARG A 150 -1.03 -7.67 -41.34
CA ARG A 150 -0.92 -8.42 -42.60
C ARG A 150 0.40 -8.08 -43.30
N ALA A 151 1.10 -9.11 -43.76
CA ALA A 151 2.27 -8.96 -44.61
C ALA A 151 1.86 -8.72 -46.07
N VAL A 152 2.50 -7.76 -46.74
CA VAL A 152 2.30 -7.46 -48.17
C VAL A 152 3.66 -7.30 -48.83
N THR A 153 3.88 -7.92 -49.99
CA THR A 153 5.10 -7.74 -50.79
C THR A 153 4.73 -7.03 -52.09
N GLY A 154 5.36 -5.89 -52.34
CA GLY A 154 5.24 -5.13 -53.59
C GLY A 154 6.44 -5.33 -54.53
N PRO A 155 6.41 -4.75 -55.74
CA PRO A 155 5.36 -3.85 -56.22
C PRO A 155 4.12 -4.58 -56.74
N GLY A 156 2.97 -3.93 -56.66
CA GLY A 156 1.76 -4.33 -57.36
C GLY A 156 0.51 -4.37 -56.48
N PRO A 157 -0.66 -4.66 -57.08
CA PRO A 157 -1.92 -4.72 -56.36
C PRO A 157 -1.90 -5.89 -55.36
N ALA A 158 -2.13 -5.57 -54.10
CA ALA A 158 -2.35 -6.52 -53.02
C ALA A 158 -3.77 -6.36 -52.49
N THR A 159 -4.45 -7.48 -52.26
CA THR A 159 -5.74 -7.52 -51.56
C THR A 159 -5.55 -8.29 -50.26
N VAL A 160 -5.76 -7.61 -49.13
CA VAL A 160 -5.69 -8.21 -47.80
C VAL A 160 -6.97 -7.87 -47.03
N ASN A 161 -7.36 -8.76 -46.11
CA ASN A 161 -8.44 -8.47 -45.18
C ASN A 161 -7.85 -7.98 -43.87
N VAL A 162 -8.23 -6.77 -43.48
CA VAL A 162 -7.83 -6.07 -42.24
C VAL A 162 -9.06 -5.79 -41.38
N ALA A 163 -9.98 -6.75 -41.31
CA ALA A 163 -11.01 -6.76 -40.27
C ALA A 163 -10.38 -6.96 -38.88
N VAL A 164 -11.22 -6.84 -37.84
CA VAL A 164 -10.86 -7.05 -36.43
C VAL A 164 -10.03 -8.34 -36.28
N PRO A 165 -8.93 -8.32 -35.49
CA PRO A 165 -8.02 -9.45 -35.36
C PRO A 165 -8.70 -10.71 -34.80
N ASP A 166 -8.06 -11.86 -35.03
CA ASP A 166 -8.31 -13.07 -34.22
C ASP A 166 -8.02 -12.77 -32.74
N VAL A 167 -8.59 -13.56 -31.83
CA VAL A 167 -8.50 -13.38 -30.37
C VAL A 167 -7.06 -13.01 -29.94
N PRO A 168 -6.82 -11.80 -29.40
CA PRO A 168 -5.48 -11.40 -28.96
C PRO A 168 -4.91 -12.36 -27.91
N VAL A 169 -3.59 -12.50 -27.88
CA VAL A 169 -2.92 -13.47 -27.00
C VAL A 169 -3.27 -13.28 -25.51
N PHE A 170 -3.47 -12.03 -25.08
CA PHE A 170 -3.98 -11.74 -23.75
C PHE A 170 -5.27 -12.51 -23.43
N TYR A 171 -6.29 -12.42 -24.27
CA TYR A 171 -7.57 -13.12 -24.05
C TYR A 171 -7.44 -14.64 -24.16
N VAL A 172 -6.45 -15.14 -24.92
CA VAL A 172 -6.10 -16.56 -24.92
C VAL A 172 -5.53 -16.99 -23.56
N VAL A 173 -4.61 -16.20 -23.00
CA VAL A 173 -4.03 -16.44 -21.67
C VAL A 173 -5.12 -16.35 -20.59
N ALA A 174 -5.98 -15.34 -20.64
CA ALA A 174 -7.12 -15.20 -19.72
C ALA A 174 -8.03 -16.43 -19.74
N ALA A 175 -8.42 -16.90 -20.93
CA ALA A 175 -9.25 -18.10 -21.08
C ALA A 175 -8.56 -19.38 -20.57
N ILE A 176 -7.24 -19.50 -20.71
CA ILE A 176 -6.47 -20.64 -20.16
C ILE A 176 -6.49 -20.61 -18.63
N LEU A 177 -6.33 -19.43 -18.01
CA LEU A 177 -6.33 -19.30 -16.55
C LEU A 177 -7.71 -19.56 -15.95
N GLU A 178 -8.78 -19.12 -16.61
CA GLU A 178 -10.15 -19.48 -16.22
C GLU A 178 -10.38 -21.00 -16.22
N LEU A 179 -9.83 -21.73 -17.20
CA LEU A 179 -9.88 -23.20 -17.23
C LEU A 179 -9.13 -23.86 -16.06
N LEU A 180 -8.17 -23.16 -15.47
CA LEU A 180 -7.41 -23.62 -14.30
C LEU A 180 -8.09 -23.26 -12.97
N GLY A 181 -9.32 -22.73 -13.01
CA GLY A 181 -10.10 -22.40 -11.81
C GLY A 181 -9.70 -21.06 -11.18
N VAL A 182 -8.96 -20.22 -11.90
CA VAL A 182 -8.79 -18.81 -11.54
C VAL A 182 -10.10 -18.08 -11.89
N ASP A 183 -10.44 -17.03 -11.12
CA ASP A 183 -11.63 -16.20 -11.35
C ASP A 183 -11.75 -15.72 -12.81
N ARG A 184 -12.95 -15.29 -13.21
CA ARG A 184 -13.20 -14.74 -14.55
C ARG A 184 -12.46 -13.42 -14.73
N TRP A 185 -11.76 -13.26 -15.85
CA TRP A 185 -10.84 -12.14 -16.05
C TRP A 185 -11.34 -11.15 -17.07
N ALA A 186 -11.38 -11.55 -18.34
CA ALA A 186 -11.83 -10.69 -19.42
C ALA A 186 -12.44 -11.51 -20.55
N ARG A 187 -13.43 -10.93 -21.22
CA ARG A 187 -14.07 -11.51 -22.40
C ARG A 187 -13.69 -10.71 -23.63
N PHE A 188 -13.34 -11.41 -24.72
CA PHE A 188 -13.09 -10.75 -25.99
C PHE A 188 -14.41 -10.39 -26.68
N LEU A 189 -14.58 -9.12 -27.03
CA LEU A 189 -15.83 -8.54 -27.54
C LEU A 189 -15.66 -7.90 -28.93
N PRO A 190 -15.29 -8.69 -29.96
CA PRO A 190 -14.94 -8.17 -31.29
C PRO A 190 -16.11 -7.51 -32.02
N GLU A 191 -17.36 -7.82 -31.65
CA GLU A 191 -18.56 -7.23 -32.25
C GLU A 191 -18.72 -5.74 -31.96
N PHE A 192 -18.05 -5.21 -30.93
CA PHE A 192 -18.02 -3.79 -30.58
C PHE A 192 -16.75 -3.07 -31.07
N ALA A 193 -15.86 -3.77 -31.77
CA ALA A 193 -14.59 -3.19 -32.19
C ALA A 193 -14.77 -2.18 -33.33
N GLU A 194 -14.29 -0.96 -33.12
CA GLU A 194 -14.32 0.13 -34.09
C GLU A 194 -12.93 0.40 -34.66
N ARG A 195 -12.83 0.49 -35.98
CA ARG A 195 -11.56 0.76 -36.67
C ARG A 195 -11.11 2.20 -36.42
N VAL A 196 -9.91 2.36 -35.86
CA VAL A 196 -9.29 3.66 -35.55
C VAL A 196 -8.42 4.13 -36.72
N GLU A 197 -7.50 3.29 -37.19
CA GLU A 197 -6.55 3.65 -38.24
C GLU A 197 -6.03 2.38 -38.93
N VAL A 198 -5.65 2.47 -40.20
CA VAL A 198 -4.94 1.44 -40.96
C VAL A 198 -3.74 2.10 -41.61
N LEU A 199 -2.55 1.60 -41.32
CA LEU A 199 -1.31 2.10 -41.88
C LEU A 199 -0.50 0.96 -42.49
N ALA A 200 0.39 1.30 -43.42
CA ALA A 200 1.43 0.41 -43.90
C ALA A 200 2.81 1.02 -43.65
N ALA A 201 3.76 0.18 -43.24
CA ALA A 201 5.17 0.57 -43.13
C ALA A 201 6.07 -0.50 -43.74
N ARG A 202 7.13 -0.07 -44.42
CA ARG A 202 8.10 -0.95 -45.08
C ARG A 202 8.98 -1.62 -44.04
N VAL A 203 9.11 -2.93 -44.14
CA VAL A 203 9.95 -3.74 -43.27
C VAL A 203 11.42 -3.50 -43.60
N THR A 204 12.23 -3.28 -42.58
CA THR A 204 13.69 -3.15 -42.68
C THR A 204 14.44 -4.28 -42.00
N GLY A 205 13.78 -5.01 -41.09
CA GLY A 205 14.38 -6.06 -40.29
C GLY A 205 13.37 -6.71 -39.34
N GLY A 206 13.87 -7.60 -38.46
CA GLY A 206 13.03 -8.37 -37.54
C GLY A 206 12.16 -9.42 -38.24
N ALA A 207 11.46 -10.23 -37.45
CA ALA A 207 10.56 -11.29 -37.95
C ALA A 207 9.53 -11.69 -36.90
N ARG A 208 8.43 -12.31 -37.35
CA ARG A 208 7.51 -13.07 -36.50
C ARG A 208 7.95 -14.53 -36.51
N SER A 209 8.09 -15.13 -35.34
CA SER A 209 8.37 -16.57 -35.15
C SER A 209 7.19 -17.45 -35.56
N GLY A 210 5.97 -16.88 -35.59
CA GLY A 210 4.71 -17.60 -35.80
C GLY A 210 4.17 -18.27 -34.54
N ASN A 211 4.86 -18.16 -33.41
CA ASN A 211 4.35 -18.56 -32.10
C ASN A 211 3.62 -17.37 -31.45
N PRO A 212 2.29 -17.42 -31.23
CA PRO A 212 1.57 -16.33 -30.60
C PRO A 212 1.98 -16.06 -29.14
N LEU A 213 2.62 -17.03 -28.47
CA LEU A 213 3.14 -16.88 -27.10
C LEU A 213 4.55 -16.25 -27.07
N GLU A 214 5.18 -15.99 -28.22
CA GLU A 214 6.45 -15.27 -28.29
C GLU A 214 6.19 -13.75 -28.27
N LEU A 215 6.00 -13.21 -27.07
CA LEU A 215 5.67 -11.80 -26.84
C LEU A 215 6.86 -10.85 -27.07
N THR A 216 8.03 -11.37 -27.46
CA THR A 216 9.20 -10.55 -27.79
C THR A 216 9.48 -10.41 -29.29
N ASP A 217 8.67 -11.06 -30.14
CA ASP A 217 8.74 -10.90 -31.59
C ASP A 217 8.57 -9.44 -31.99
N THR A 218 9.57 -8.91 -32.69
CA THR A 218 9.61 -7.51 -33.14
C THR A 218 9.84 -7.45 -34.65
N VAL A 219 9.10 -6.60 -35.35
CA VAL A 219 9.35 -6.24 -36.76
C VAL A 219 9.89 -4.81 -36.82
N GLU A 220 11.03 -4.61 -37.46
CA GLU A 220 11.60 -3.29 -37.69
C GLU A 220 11.00 -2.68 -38.95
N VAL A 221 10.54 -1.45 -38.86
CA VAL A 221 9.89 -0.71 -39.94
C VAL A 221 10.53 0.64 -40.18
N ASP A 222 10.52 1.09 -41.44
CA ASP A 222 11.07 2.37 -41.84
C ASP A 222 10.11 3.52 -41.49
N PRO A 223 10.48 4.46 -40.60
CA PRO A 223 9.62 5.58 -40.22
C PRO A 223 9.24 6.50 -41.38
N ASP A 224 10.10 6.65 -42.40
CA ASP A 224 9.83 7.53 -43.54
C ASP A 224 8.91 6.86 -44.58
N SER A 225 8.54 5.61 -44.36
CA SER A 225 7.71 4.82 -45.27
C SER A 225 6.24 4.73 -44.87
N VAL A 226 5.82 5.30 -43.74
CA VAL A 226 4.45 5.15 -43.22
C VAL A 226 3.42 5.72 -44.22
N VAL A 227 2.44 4.90 -44.60
CA VAL A 227 1.32 5.26 -45.47
C VAL A 227 -0.01 5.01 -44.77
N PHE A 228 -0.90 5.99 -44.75
CA PHE A 228 -2.27 5.85 -44.25
C PHE A 228 -3.19 5.23 -45.31
N LEU A 229 -3.89 4.16 -44.92
CA LEU A 229 -4.72 3.34 -45.81
C LEU A 229 -6.18 3.22 -45.34
N THR A 230 -6.57 3.87 -44.24
CA THR A 230 -7.92 3.78 -43.65
C THR A 230 -9.04 4.01 -44.65
N ASP A 231 -8.93 5.06 -45.47
CA ASP A 231 -9.95 5.43 -46.46
C ASP A 231 -10.03 4.45 -47.65
N GLN A 232 -9.06 3.56 -47.80
CA GLN A 232 -9.01 2.54 -48.85
C GLN A 232 -9.61 1.20 -48.40
N VAL A 233 -10.02 1.09 -47.13
CA VAL A 233 -10.54 -0.16 -46.57
C VAL A 233 -12.07 -0.17 -46.68
N ALA A 234 -12.59 -1.14 -47.40
CA ALA A 234 -14.02 -1.37 -47.56
C ALA A 234 -14.71 -1.71 -46.20
N ALA A 235 -16.05 -1.65 -46.20
CA ALA A 235 -16.86 -1.93 -45.02
C ALA A 235 -16.73 -3.37 -44.51
N ASP A 236 -16.38 -4.33 -45.38
CA ASP A 236 -16.12 -5.73 -45.03
C ASP A 236 -14.68 -5.99 -44.55
N GLY A 237 -13.89 -4.93 -44.38
CA GLY A 237 -12.47 -5.00 -43.99
C GLY A 237 -11.51 -5.30 -45.14
N THR A 238 -11.98 -5.39 -46.38
CA THR A 238 -11.11 -5.62 -47.54
C THR A 238 -10.33 -4.35 -47.89
N LEU A 239 -9.01 -4.44 -47.93
CA LEU A 239 -8.10 -3.42 -48.44
C LEU A 239 -7.54 -3.90 -49.78
N THR A 240 -7.69 -3.08 -50.82
CA THR A 240 -6.97 -3.24 -52.09
C THR A 240 -6.01 -2.07 -52.26
N TRP A 241 -4.71 -2.36 -52.26
CA TRP A 241 -3.66 -1.36 -52.26
C TRP A 241 -2.59 -1.72 -53.31
N ASP A 242 -2.20 -0.76 -54.14
CA ASP A 242 -1.06 -0.90 -55.05
C ASP A 242 0.24 -0.61 -54.30
N ALA A 243 0.79 -1.66 -53.69
CA ALA A 243 1.94 -1.55 -52.79
C ALA A 243 3.20 -1.18 -53.59
N PRO A 244 4.01 -0.19 -53.14
CA PRO A 244 5.30 0.09 -53.76
C PRO A 244 6.30 -1.07 -53.58
N PRO A 245 7.42 -1.11 -54.33
CA PRO A 245 8.44 -2.14 -54.16
C PRO A 245 8.93 -2.27 -52.71
N GLY A 246 9.01 -3.51 -52.20
CA GLY A 246 9.49 -3.83 -50.87
C GLY A 246 8.53 -4.74 -50.10
N ASP A 247 8.97 -5.17 -48.91
CA ASP A 247 8.12 -5.89 -47.96
C ASP A 247 7.48 -4.90 -47.00
N TRP A 248 6.20 -5.09 -46.73
CA TRP A 248 5.37 -4.17 -45.97
C TRP A 248 4.63 -4.91 -44.86
N ARG A 249 4.33 -4.19 -43.79
CA ARG A 249 3.32 -4.55 -42.80
C ARG A 249 2.18 -3.56 -42.86
N VAL A 250 0.99 -4.07 -43.17
CA VAL A 250 -0.26 -3.35 -43.00
C VAL A 250 -0.77 -3.66 -41.60
N VAL A 251 -0.96 -2.62 -40.79
CA VAL A 251 -1.42 -2.72 -39.41
C VAL A 251 -2.73 -1.94 -39.28
N ALA A 252 -3.80 -2.62 -38.88
CA ALA A 252 -5.08 -2.02 -38.57
C ALA A 252 -5.27 -1.95 -37.06
N PHE A 253 -5.69 -0.80 -36.55
CA PHE A 253 -5.93 -0.51 -35.15
C PHE A 253 -7.42 -0.41 -34.88
N PHE A 254 -7.85 -0.92 -33.73
CA PHE A 254 -9.24 -0.93 -33.32
C PHE A 254 -9.36 -0.47 -31.88
N ARG A 255 -10.38 0.33 -31.58
CA ARG A 255 -10.84 0.56 -30.21
C ARG A 255 -11.94 -0.46 -29.92
N ALA A 256 -11.90 -1.08 -28.76
CA ALA A 256 -12.98 -1.97 -28.31
C ALA A 256 -13.14 -1.86 -26.78
N PRO A 257 -14.31 -2.24 -26.24
CA PRO A 257 -14.44 -2.61 -24.84
C PRO A 257 -13.38 -3.67 -24.48
N ASP A 258 -12.71 -3.51 -23.35
CA ASP A 258 -11.74 -4.49 -22.85
C ASP A 258 -12.39 -5.78 -22.33
N GLY A 259 -13.69 -5.73 -22.01
CA GLY A 259 -14.47 -6.84 -21.52
C GLY A 259 -14.02 -7.35 -20.16
N GLU A 260 -13.33 -6.53 -19.36
CA GLU A 260 -12.89 -6.92 -18.02
C GLU A 260 -14.09 -7.14 -17.08
N TRP A 261 -14.02 -8.20 -16.28
CA TRP A 261 -14.90 -8.40 -15.13
C TRP A 261 -14.34 -7.65 -13.92
N PRO A 262 -15.15 -6.87 -13.19
CA PRO A 262 -14.82 -6.53 -11.82
C PRO A 262 -14.48 -7.81 -11.03
N VAL A 263 -13.58 -7.71 -10.08
CA VAL A 263 -13.09 -8.81 -9.23
C VAL A 263 -14.12 -9.09 -8.13
N LEU A 264 -14.53 -10.35 -8.01
CA LEU A 264 -15.44 -10.85 -6.95
C LEU A 264 -16.80 -10.11 -6.81
N PRO A 265 -17.47 -9.68 -7.90
CA PRO A 265 -18.68 -8.85 -7.80
C PRO A 265 -19.84 -9.63 -7.17
N ALA A 266 -20.51 -9.00 -6.22
CA ALA A 266 -21.76 -9.46 -5.62
C ALA A 266 -22.98 -9.00 -6.44
N GLU A 267 -22.93 -9.21 -7.74
CA GLU A 267 -23.99 -8.88 -8.70
C GLU A 267 -24.21 -10.03 -9.70
N PRO A 268 -25.38 -10.13 -10.34
CA PRO A 268 -25.59 -11.04 -11.46
C PRO A 268 -24.84 -10.60 -12.72
N ASP A 269 -24.44 -11.55 -13.55
CA ASP A 269 -23.81 -11.28 -14.84
C ASP A 269 -24.79 -10.77 -15.91
N PRO A 270 -24.31 -10.03 -16.93
CA PRO A 270 -22.93 -9.58 -17.12
C PRO A 270 -22.60 -8.29 -16.34
N THR A 271 -21.35 -8.16 -15.90
CA THR A 271 -20.81 -6.95 -15.26
C THR A 271 -19.54 -6.48 -15.98
N PHE A 272 -19.30 -5.17 -16.00
CA PHE A 272 -18.16 -4.57 -16.71
C PHE A 272 -17.45 -3.52 -15.85
N VAL A 273 -16.13 -3.39 -16.03
CA VAL A 273 -15.34 -2.29 -15.44
C VAL A 273 -15.67 -0.98 -16.13
N ALA A 274 -15.95 0.07 -15.36
CA ALA A 274 -16.23 1.39 -15.89
C ALA A 274 -14.98 2.02 -16.53
N ASP A 275 -15.18 2.85 -17.55
CA ASP A 275 -14.08 3.56 -18.17
C ASP A 275 -13.57 4.70 -17.27
N HIS A 276 -12.38 4.53 -16.70
CA HIS A 276 -11.72 5.52 -15.85
C HIS A 276 -11.04 6.64 -16.65
N LEU A 277 -10.92 6.49 -17.97
CA LEU A 277 -10.24 7.43 -18.87
C LEU A 277 -11.22 8.35 -19.60
N ASP A 278 -12.53 8.23 -19.37
CA ASP A 278 -13.55 9.12 -19.91
C ASP A 278 -14.30 9.85 -18.79
N ALA A 279 -14.28 11.18 -18.82
CA ALA A 279 -14.88 11.99 -17.76
C ALA A 279 -16.41 11.84 -17.67
N ALA A 280 -17.11 11.69 -18.79
CA ALA A 280 -18.55 11.56 -18.78
C ALA A 280 -18.96 10.20 -18.19
N ARG A 281 -18.24 9.13 -18.53
CA ARG A 281 -18.47 7.77 -18.01
C ARG A 281 -18.13 7.68 -16.53
N VAL A 282 -17.02 8.29 -16.07
CA VAL A 282 -16.70 8.40 -14.63
C VAL A 282 -17.84 9.08 -13.87
N LEU A 283 -18.28 10.25 -14.31
CA LEU A 283 -19.31 11.02 -13.60
C LEU A 283 -20.67 10.32 -13.62
N ALA A 284 -21.00 9.58 -14.69
CA ALA A 284 -22.19 8.76 -14.76
C ALA A 284 -22.14 7.61 -13.75
N SER A 285 -21.02 6.90 -13.65
CA SER A 285 -20.80 5.83 -12.66
C SER A 285 -20.90 6.34 -11.23
N LEU A 286 -20.29 7.48 -10.91
CA LEU A 286 -20.42 8.11 -9.59
C LEU A 286 -21.86 8.54 -9.28
N ALA A 287 -22.56 9.12 -10.25
CA ALA A 287 -23.96 9.50 -10.09
C ALA A 287 -24.87 8.29 -9.89
N HIS A 288 -24.52 7.14 -10.47
CA HIS A 288 -25.23 5.89 -10.27
C HIS A 288 -24.96 5.31 -8.87
N LEU A 289 -23.70 5.12 -8.51
CA LEU A 289 -23.29 4.42 -7.29
C LEU A 289 -23.41 5.26 -6.01
N ALA A 290 -23.40 6.59 -6.11
CA ALA A 290 -23.39 7.51 -4.96
C ALA A 290 -24.29 8.74 -5.16
N GLY A 291 -25.15 8.76 -6.17
CA GLY A 291 -26.12 9.84 -6.37
C GLY A 291 -27.44 9.63 -5.63
N PRO A 292 -28.44 10.52 -5.82
CA PRO A 292 -29.68 10.53 -5.04
C PRO A 292 -30.50 9.24 -5.07
N ARG A 293 -30.28 8.36 -6.06
CA ARG A 293 -30.95 7.06 -6.15
C ARG A 293 -30.65 6.13 -4.98
N THR A 294 -29.49 6.31 -4.33
CA THR A 294 -29.07 5.48 -3.20
C THR A 294 -29.77 5.87 -1.90
N GLY A 295 -30.38 7.06 -1.84
CA GLY A 295 -30.93 7.62 -0.60
C GLY A 295 -29.87 8.07 0.42
N LEU A 296 -28.57 7.99 0.08
CA LEU A 296 -27.48 8.24 1.03
C LEU A 296 -27.10 9.72 1.20
N ASP A 297 -27.72 10.63 0.44
CA ASP A 297 -27.46 12.08 0.50
C ASP A 297 -27.56 12.65 1.93
N ALA A 298 -28.43 12.07 2.77
CA ALA A 298 -28.62 12.49 4.16
C ALA A 298 -27.42 12.21 5.08
N TYR A 299 -26.50 11.32 4.66
CA TYR A 299 -25.34 10.87 5.43
C TYR A 299 -24.03 11.50 4.96
N HIS A 300 -24.03 12.29 3.88
CA HIS A 300 -22.83 12.91 3.34
C HIS A 300 -22.17 13.85 4.36
N GLY A 301 -20.85 13.75 4.47
CA GLY A 301 -20.02 14.47 5.45
C GLY A 301 -20.09 13.89 6.87
N ALA A 302 -21.21 13.28 7.28
CA ALA A 302 -21.34 12.56 8.54
C ALA A 302 -22.55 11.59 8.54
N PRO A 303 -22.35 10.27 8.73
CA PRO A 303 -21.08 9.58 8.92
C PRO A 303 -20.35 9.24 7.61
N LEU A 304 -20.99 9.33 6.43
CA LEU A 304 -20.34 8.99 5.16
C LEU A 304 -19.31 10.06 4.79
N ARG A 305 -18.04 9.72 4.95
CA ARG A 305 -16.91 10.65 4.80
C ARG A 305 -16.34 10.60 3.38
N ALA A 306 -16.14 9.40 2.82
CA ALA A 306 -15.50 9.27 1.52
C ALA A 306 -16.10 8.14 0.67
N LEU A 307 -15.94 8.29 -0.65
CA LEU A 307 -16.01 7.20 -1.60
C LEU A 307 -14.60 6.62 -1.77
N PHE A 308 -14.51 5.31 -1.83
CA PHE A 308 -13.23 4.61 -1.92
C PHE A 308 -13.06 3.91 -3.28
N SER A 309 -11.89 4.07 -3.87
CA SER A 309 -11.41 3.28 -5.00
C SER A 309 -10.25 2.40 -4.52
N ASP A 310 -10.45 1.08 -4.56
CA ASP A 310 -9.37 0.11 -4.31
C ASP A 310 -8.31 0.15 -5.43
N SER A 311 -7.22 -0.60 -5.24
CA SER A 311 -6.11 -0.63 -6.21
C SER A 311 -6.55 -1.08 -7.61
N PHE A 312 -5.81 -0.64 -8.62
CA PHE A 312 -6.10 -1.00 -10.00
C PHE A 312 -5.52 -2.36 -10.36
N GLU A 313 -6.38 -3.32 -10.70
CA GLU A 313 -5.97 -4.64 -11.22
C GLU A 313 -6.36 -4.79 -12.70
N LEU A 314 -6.17 -3.74 -13.48
CA LEU A 314 -6.64 -3.68 -14.88
C LEU A 314 -6.04 -4.80 -15.73
N LYS A 315 -6.90 -5.42 -16.55
CA LYS A 315 -6.62 -6.56 -17.42
C LYS A 315 -6.74 -6.14 -18.88
N THR A 316 -6.05 -5.07 -19.25
CA THR A 316 -6.19 -4.43 -20.56
C THR A 316 -4.96 -4.68 -21.43
N GLU A 317 -5.14 -4.86 -22.76
CA GLU A 317 -4.01 -5.03 -23.69
C GLU A 317 -3.19 -3.73 -23.80
N ARG A 318 -3.88 -2.63 -24.13
CA ARG A 318 -3.33 -1.28 -24.15
C ARG A 318 -4.44 -0.28 -23.88
N LEU A 319 -4.36 0.45 -22.79
CA LEU A 319 -5.39 1.42 -22.38
C LEU A 319 -5.61 2.49 -23.44
N PHE A 320 -6.87 2.82 -23.71
CA PHE A 320 -7.27 3.80 -24.71
C PHE A 320 -8.52 4.56 -24.26
N ALA A 321 -8.88 5.60 -25.00
CA ALA A 321 -10.08 6.40 -24.76
C ALA A 321 -10.66 6.87 -26.10
N ASP A 322 -11.92 7.29 -26.12
CA ASP A 322 -12.61 7.70 -27.33
C ASP A 322 -11.91 8.87 -28.06
N ASP A 323 -11.38 9.81 -27.29
CA ASP A 323 -10.67 11.00 -27.79
C ASP A 323 -9.15 10.92 -27.60
N PHE A 324 -8.59 9.72 -27.38
CA PHE A 324 -7.19 9.54 -26.98
C PHE A 324 -6.20 10.22 -27.94
N LEU A 325 -6.37 10.07 -29.25
CA LEU A 325 -5.45 10.63 -30.25
C LEU A 325 -5.50 12.17 -30.30
N ASP A 326 -6.69 12.74 -30.11
CA ASP A 326 -6.88 14.18 -30.07
C ASP A 326 -6.30 14.76 -28.78
N PHE A 327 -6.58 14.11 -27.65
CA PHE A 327 -6.01 14.48 -26.35
C PHE A 327 -4.49 14.37 -26.36
N PHE A 328 -3.95 13.27 -26.89
CA PHE A 328 -2.51 13.07 -27.08
C PHE A 328 -1.91 14.22 -27.89
N SER A 329 -2.47 14.51 -29.06
CA SER A 329 -1.94 15.54 -29.95
C SER A 329 -1.93 16.92 -29.28
N ALA A 330 -3.00 17.24 -28.55
CA ALA A 330 -3.13 18.49 -27.81
C ALA A 330 -2.13 18.61 -26.64
N ARG A 331 -1.81 17.50 -25.96
CA ARG A 331 -0.98 17.49 -24.74
C ARG A 331 0.50 17.23 -25.00
N ARG A 332 0.82 16.38 -25.97
CA ARG A 332 2.20 15.96 -26.31
C ARG A 332 2.78 16.80 -27.45
N GLY A 333 1.95 17.50 -28.23
CA GLY A 333 2.39 18.44 -29.25
C GLY A 333 2.67 17.83 -30.63
N TYR A 334 2.37 16.54 -30.84
CA TYR A 334 2.49 15.88 -32.14
C TYR A 334 1.43 14.80 -32.34
N ASP A 335 1.19 14.44 -33.60
CA ASP A 335 0.25 13.38 -33.97
C ASP A 335 0.86 11.98 -33.72
N LEU A 336 0.20 11.18 -32.87
CA LEU A 336 0.62 9.81 -32.56
C LEU A 336 0.38 8.82 -33.70
N ARG A 337 -0.57 9.09 -34.62
CA ARG A 337 -1.05 8.09 -35.59
C ARG A 337 0.05 7.40 -36.42
N PRO A 338 1.08 8.10 -36.95
CA PRO A 338 2.18 7.43 -37.66
C PRO A 338 2.97 6.45 -36.78
N TRP A 339 2.94 6.67 -35.47
CA TRP A 339 3.78 6.02 -34.47
C TRP A 339 3.03 5.02 -33.59
N LEU A 340 1.72 4.84 -33.81
CA LEU A 340 0.92 3.84 -33.10
C LEU A 340 1.58 2.44 -33.04
N PRO A 341 2.26 1.93 -34.10
CA PRO A 341 2.94 0.63 -34.02
C PRO A 341 4.03 0.58 -32.94
N ALA A 342 4.70 1.70 -32.65
CA ALA A 342 5.74 1.79 -31.62
C ALA A 342 5.18 1.67 -30.19
N ALA A 343 3.92 2.05 -30.00
CA ALA A 343 3.22 1.99 -28.71
C ALA A 343 2.59 0.62 -28.43
N LEU A 344 2.62 -0.32 -29.39
CA LEU A 344 2.09 -1.67 -29.22
C LEU A 344 3.09 -2.56 -28.48
N VAL A 345 2.94 -2.65 -27.17
CA VAL A 345 3.62 -3.66 -26.34
C VAL A 345 2.54 -4.63 -25.85
N PRO A 346 2.63 -5.93 -26.18
CA PRO A 346 1.60 -6.90 -25.77
C PRO A 346 1.39 -6.92 -24.25
N GLY A 347 0.12 -6.83 -23.84
CA GLY A 347 -0.29 -6.75 -22.44
C GLY A 347 0.35 -5.61 -21.64
N ALA A 348 0.69 -4.47 -22.27
CA ALA A 348 1.39 -3.35 -21.64
C ALA A 348 0.75 -2.92 -20.32
N ASP A 349 -0.58 -2.77 -20.34
CA ASP A 349 -1.39 -2.22 -19.25
C ASP A 349 -2.15 -3.34 -18.51
N ASN A 350 -1.54 -4.53 -18.45
CA ASN A 350 -2.08 -5.69 -17.76
C ASN A 350 -1.30 -5.97 -16.45
N SER A 351 -1.99 -5.84 -15.33
CA SER A 351 -1.44 -6.01 -13.97
C SER A 351 -0.84 -7.41 -13.71
N ILE A 352 -1.34 -8.43 -14.39
CA ILE A 352 -0.84 -9.82 -14.25
C ILE A 352 0.45 -10.00 -15.01
N PHE A 353 0.60 -9.36 -16.17
CA PHE A 353 1.84 -9.42 -16.94
C PHE A 353 2.98 -8.81 -16.13
N ASP A 354 2.71 -7.74 -15.36
CA ASP A 354 3.62 -7.20 -14.38
C ASP A 354 3.89 -8.22 -13.26
N THR A 355 2.85 -8.69 -12.56
CA THR A 355 2.94 -9.62 -11.42
C THR A 355 3.69 -10.93 -11.74
N ALA A 356 3.48 -11.49 -12.94
CA ALA A 356 4.13 -12.71 -13.41
C ALA A 356 5.49 -12.44 -14.10
N ALA A 357 5.94 -11.19 -14.13
CA ALA A 357 7.17 -10.72 -14.78
C ALA A 357 7.29 -11.19 -16.24
N LEU A 358 6.22 -11.12 -17.04
CA LEU A 358 6.24 -11.64 -18.41
C LEU A 358 7.12 -10.79 -19.33
N LYS A 359 8.06 -11.46 -20.00
CA LYS A 359 9.00 -10.87 -20.96
C LYS A 359 8.24 -10.45 -22.21
N ARG A 360 8.28 -9.16 -22.51
CA ARG A 360 7.57 -8.52 -23.62
C ARG A 360 8.46 -7.52 -24.33
N ALA A 361 8.20 -7.28 -25.61
CA ALA A 361 8.85 -6.24 -26.41
C ALA A 361 7.82 -5.53 -27.29
N PRO A 362 8.11 -4.31 -27.79
CA PRO A 362 7.27 -3.65 -28.76
C PRO A 362 7.09 -4.52 -30.01
N ALA A 363 5.86 -4.69 -30.48
CA ALA A 363 5.55 -5.49 -31.67
C ALA A 363 6.23 -4.90 -32.92
N PHE A 364 6.43 -3.58 -32.95
CA PHE A 364 7.12 -2.89 -34.03
C PHE A 364 8.20 -1.95 -33.48
N ARG A 365 9.28 -1.79 -34.25
CA ARG A 365 10.34 -0.84 -33.95
C ARG A 365 10.62 0.10 -35.11
N PHE A 366 10.67 1.40 -34.84
CA PHE A 366 11.10 2.41 -35.82
C PHE A 366 12.54 2.85 -35.58
N GLY A 367 13.00 2.85 -34.33
CA GLY A 367 14.39 3.19 -34.03
C GLY A 367 14.67 3.47 -32.55
N ALA A 368 15.72 4.26 -32.31
CA ALA A 368 16.22 4.52 -30.96
C ALA A 368 15.30 5.41 -30.10
N ASP A 369 14.31 6.06 -30.71
CA ASP A 369 13.39 7.00 -30.04
C ASP A 369 12.04 6.36 -29.65
N ASP A 370 11.81 5.08 -29.95
CA ASP A 370 10.54 4.40 -29.68
C ASP A 370 10.15 4.45 -28.18
N ALA A 371 11.14 4.38 -27.29
CA ALA A 371 10.92 4.49 -25.85
C ALA A 371 10.31 5.84 -25.44
N ARG A 372 10.60 6.92 -26.18
CA ARG A 372 10.00 8.25 -25.94
C ARG A 372 8.54 8.30 -26.35
N ILE A 373 8.21 7.65 -27.46
CA ILE A 373 6.83 7.53 -27.95
C ILE A 373 6.00 6.71 -26.96
N GLN A 374 6.59 5.63 -26.43
CA GLN A 374 5.97 4.82 -25.38
C GLN A 374 5.78 5.61 -24.08
N ASP A 375 6.79 6.39 -23.66
CA ASP A 375 6.69 7.28 -22.49
C ASP A 375 5.59 8.34 -22.68
N ASP A 376 5.51 8.98 -23.86
CA ASP A 376 4.45 9.95 -24.17
C ASP A 376 3.05 9.30 -24.18
N TYR A 377 2.93 8.04 -24.63
CA TYR A 377 1.66 7.29 -24.56
C TYR A 377 1.29 7.02 -23.10
N THR A 378 2.20 6.45 -22.31
CA THR A 378 1.96 6.15 -20.90
C THR A 378 1.66 7.41 -20.10
N ARG A 379 2.36 8.52 -20.38
CA ARG A 379 2.05 9.84 -19.81
C ARG A 379 0.65 10.31 -20.18
N THR A 380 0.19 10.03 -21.39
CA THR A 380 -1.16 10.38 -21.83
C THR A 380 -2.22 9.56 -21.08
N VAL A 381 -2.02 8.25 -20.91
CA VAL A 381 -2.88 7.41 -20.06
C VAL A 381 -2.90 7.94 -18.62
N SER A 382 -1.72 8.26 -18.07
CA SER A 382 -1.59 8.84 -16.73
C SER A 382 -2.34 10.17 -16.59
N ASP A 383 -2.23 11.08 -17.55
CA ASP A 383 -2.94 12.36 -17.54
C ASP A 383 -4.46 12.15 -17.59
N LEU A 384 -4.93 11.26 -18.45
CA LEU A 384 -6.36 10.94 -18.59
C LEU A 384 -6.95 10.42 -17.29
N LEU A 385 -6.30 9.44 -16.65
CA LEU A 385 -6.75 8.91 -15.35
C LEU A 385 -6.75 9.99 -14.28
N ILE A 386 -5.65 10.73 -14.14
CA ILE A 386 -5.51 11.75 -13.09
C ILE A 386 -6.55 12.84 -13.26
N GLU A 387 -6.70 13.39 -14.47
CA GLU A 387 -7.58 14.54 -14.70
C GLU A 387 -9.06 14.15 -14.70
N ARG A 388 -9.42 12.99 -15.25
CA ARG A 388 -10.82 12.61 -15.46
C ARG A 388 -11.39 11.81 -14.29
N PHE A 389 -10.62 10.87 -13.75
CA PHE A 389 -11.06 10.05 -12.62
C PHE A 389 -10.71 10.68 -11.28
N LEU A 390 -9.43 10.94 -11.00
CA LEU A 390 -9.01 11.38 -9.66
C LEU A 390 -9.43 12.83 -9.37
N GLU A 391 -9.06 13.77 -10.23
CA GLU A 391 -9.42 15.19 -10.08
C GLU A 391 -10.91 15.41 -10.36
N GLY A 392 -11.43 14.87 -11.47
CA GLY A 392 -12.84 14.98 -11.85
C GLY A 392 -13.79 14.32 -10.85
N GLY A 393 -13.51 13.08 -10.46
CA GLY A 393 -14.28 12.35 -9.44
C GLY A 393 -14.13 12.96 -8.05
N GLY A 394 -12.92 13.40 -7.69
CA GLY A 394 -12.67 14.13 -6.43
C GLY A 394 -13.46 15.43 -6.35
N ALA A 395 -13.54 16.20 -7.44
CA ALA A 395 -14.36 17.42 -7.50
C ALA A 395 -15.86 17.09 -7.39
N TRP A 396 -16.32 16.01 -8.03
CA TRP A 396 -17.71 15.56 -7.94
C TRP A 396 -18.09 15.14 -6.51
N ALA A 397 -17.21 14.43 -5.82
CA ALA A 397 -17.38 14.01 -4.43
C ALA A 397 -17.37 15.22 -3.49
N SER A 398 -16.40 16.13 -3.64
CA SER A 398 -16.29 17.32 -2.80
C SER A 398 -17.51 18.24 -2.91
N ALA A 399 -18.11 18.35 -4.09
CA ALA A 399 -19.35 19.10 -4.30
C ALA A 399 -20.56 18.54 -3.51
N ARG A 400 -20.42 17.36 -2.90
CA ARG A 400 -21.42 16.63 -2.13
C ARG A 400 -20.98 16.39 -0.69
N ASP A 401 -19.99 17.14 -0.18
CA ASP A 401 -19.41 16.95 1.15
C ASP A 401 -18.77 15.56 1.38
N LEU A 402 -18.29 14.92 0.30
CA LEU A 402 -17.55 13.67 0.34
C LEU A 402 -16.09 13.88 -0.09
N ALA A 403 -15.18 13.04 0.40
CA ALA A 403 -13.84 12.88 -0.16
C ALA A 403 -13.79 11.73 -1.18
N LEU A 404 -12.81 11.77 -2.08
CA LEU A 404 -12.35 10.59 -2.80
C LEU A 404 -11.10 10.06 -2.09
N ARG A 405 -11.15 8.82 -1.60
CA ARG A 405 -10.02 8.05 -1.10
C ARG A 405 -9.64 7.01 -2.15
N ALA A 406 -8.36 6.86 -2.45
CA ALA A 406 -7.95 5.94 -3.52
C ALA A 406 -6.56 5.33 -3.31
N GLN A 407 -6.45 4.05 -3.64
CA GLN A 407 -5.20 3.37 -3.95
C GLN A 407 -4.88 3.57 -5.44
N VAL A 408 -3.93 4.46 -5.74
CA VAL A 408 -3.72 4.97 -7.11
C VAL A 408 -2.70 4.17 -7.94
N TYR A 409 -2.37 2.96 -7.51
CA TYR A 409 -1.32 2.10 -8.08
C TYR A 409 -1.91 0.82 -8.69
N GLY A 410 -1.06 -0.03 -9.26
CA GLY A 410 -1.46 -1.21 -10.04
C GLY A 410 -1.56 -0.96 -11.56
N MET A 411 -1.14 0.23 -11.99
CA MET A 411 -0.94 0.61 -13.39
C MET A 411 0.24 1.59 -13.54
N ASP A 412 0.77 1.73 -14.75
CA ASP A 412 1.90 2.62 -15.05
C ASP A 412 1.44 4.09 -15.18
N VAL A 413 1.31 4.76 -14.04
CA VAL A 413 0.98 6.21 -13.95
C VAL A 413 2.00 6.97 -13.11
N ASP A 414 1.98 8.31 -13.18
CA ASP A 414 2.74 9.15 -12.25
C ASP A 414 2.11 9.03 -10.85
N LEU A 415 2.60 8.07 -10.06
CA LEU A 415 2.04 7.76 -8.74
C LEU A 415 2.12 8.94 -7.77
N LEU A 416 3.14 9.79 -7.89
CA LEU A 416 3.30 10.96 -7.03
C LEU A 416 2.24 12.01 -7.34
N ARG A 417 2.00 12.30 -8.62
CA ARG A 417 0.91 13.19 -9.03
C ARG A 417 -0.45 12.59 -8.74
N ALA A 418 -0.65 11.31 -9.03
CA ALA A 418 -1.93 10.62 -8.83
C ALA A 418 -2.33 10.59 -7.35
N ALA A 419 -1.43 10.19 -6.45
CA ALA A 419 -1.70 10.22 -5.01
C ALA A 419 -1.85 11.67 -4.52
N GLY A 420 -1.07 12.59 -5.09
CA GLY A 420 -1.18 14.02 -4.84
C GLY A 420 -2.52 14.63 -5.26
N ALA A 421 -3.20 14.07 -6.27
CA ALA A 421 -4.51 14.52 -6.76
C ALA A 421 -5.67 14.07 -5.86
N THR A 422 -5.49 12.96 -5.14
CA THR A 422 -6.50 12.38 -4.24
C THR A 422 -6.59 13.14 -2.92
N ALA A 423 -7.81 13.32 -2.38
CA ALA A 423 -8.01 14.01 -1.11
C ALA A 423 -7.44 13.20 0.08
N ILE A 424 -7.66 11.88 0.06
CA ILE A 424 -7.09 10.92 1.02
C ILE A 424 -6.34 9.85 0.21
N PRO A 425 -5.03 10.00 -0.04
CA PRO A 425 -4.26 8.96 -0.72
C PRO A 425 -4.03 7.75 0.18
N GLU A 426 -4.12 6.56 -0.41
CA GLU A 426 -3.96 5.28 0.29
C GLU A 426 -2.79 4.45 -0.27
N ALA A 427 -1.99 3.88 0.64
CA ALA A 427 -0.97 2.87 0.37
C ALA A 427 -1.45 1.48 0.86
N GLU A 428 -0.57 0.48 0.84
CA GLU A 428 -0.90 -0.87 1.31
C GLU A 428 0.35 -1.67 1.73
N GLN A 429 0.16 -2.71 2.54
CA GLN A 429 1.22 -3.62 2.98
C GLN A 429 1.35 -4.93 2.17
N LEU A 430 0.39 -5.26 1.31
CA LEU A 430 0.44 -6.38 0.36
C LEU A 430 1.19 -6.00 -0.92
N TYR A 431 0.82 -4.87 -1.55
CA TYR A 431 1.45 -4.42 -2.80
C TYR A 431 2.96 -4.23 -2.61
N ALA A 432 3.75 -4.77 -3.55
CA ALA A 432 5.21 -4.79 -3.49
C ALA A 432 5.77 -5.30 -2.14
N GLY A 433 5.08 -6.24 -1.48
CA GLY A 433 5.46 -6.83 -0.21
C GLY A 433 5.42 -5.86 0.99
N GLY A 434 4.79 -4.70 0.79
CA GLY A 434 4.73 -3.63 1.78
C GLY A 434 6.09 -2.98 2.03
N SER A 435 6.95 -2.90 1.01
CA SER A 435 8.25 -2.23 1.13
C SER A 435 8.08 -0.74 1.47
N ASP A 436 8.94 -0.23 2.34
CA ASP A 436 9.03 1.21 2.64
C ASP A 436 9.33 2.03 1.37
N LEU A 437 10.01 1.47 0.36
CA LEU A 437 10.21 2.13 -0.94
C LEU A 437 8.88 2.46 -1.63
N PHE A 438 7.93 1.52 -1.58
CA PHE A 438 6.59 1.69 -2.15
C PHE A 438 5.71 2.56 -1.26
N VAL A 439 5.59 2.24 0.03
CA VAL A 439 4.73 3.00 0.97
C VAL A 439 5.12 4.48 0.99
N LYS A 440 6.42 4.78 0.88
CA LYS A 440 6.91 6.16 0.82
C LYS A 440 6.52 6.90 -0.45
N ILE A 441 6.15 6.26 -1.56
CA ILE A 441 5.65 6.99 -2.74
C ILE A 441 4.38 7.76 -2.36
N VAL A 442 3.44 7.09 -1.72
CA VAL A 442 2.15 7.67 -1.33
C VAL A 442 2.33 8.74 -0.25
N SER A 443 3.17 8.50 0.76
CA SER A 443 3.43 9.51 1.80
C SER A 443 4.26 10.69 1.30
N SER A 444 5.15 10.49 0.32
CA SER A 444 5.90 11.57 -0.33
C SER A 444 4.99 12.44 -1.19
N ALA A 445 4.04 11.83 -1.90
CA ALA A 445 2.99 12.57 -2.61
C ALA A 445 2.20 13.43 -1.63
N ALA A 446 1.77 12.85 -0.51
CA ALA A 446 1.04 13.60 0.51
C ALA A 446 1.85 14.76 1.11
N LEU A 447 3.13 14.54 1.42
CA LEU A 447 4.05 15.61 1.85
C LEU A 447 4.13 16.72 0.80
N LEU A 448 4.37 16.37 -0.46
CA LEU A 448 4.62 17.33 -1.53
C LEU A 448 3.35 18.06 -2.00
N HIS A 449 2.17 17.50 -1.76
CA HIS A 449 0.87 18.06 -2.15
C HIS A 449 0.00 18.46 -0.95
N ASP A 450 0.60 18.61 0.23
CA ASP A 450 -0.06 19.09 1.45
C ASP A 450 -1.31 18.28 1.86
N ARG A 451 -1.27 16.95 1.67
CA ARG A 451 -2.35 16.05 2.10
C ARG A 451 -2.17 15.73 3.59
N PRO A 452 -3.13 16.11 4.45
CA PRO A 452 -2.99 15.95 5.90
C PRO A 452 -3.15 14.50 6.37
N VAL A 453 -3.98 13.72 5.67
CA VAL A 453 -4.23 12.31 6.00
C VAL A 453 -3.69 11.44 4.88
N VAL A 454 -2.90 10.44 5.27
CA VAL A 454 -2.43 9.39 4.39
C VAL A 454 -2.82 8.08 5.01
N THR A 455 -3.59 7.29 4.27
CA THR A 455 -4.06 6.00 4.75
C THR A 455 -3.20 4.87 4.23
N ALA A 456 -3.29 3.72 4.87
CA ALA A 456 -2.81 2.48 4.27
C ALA A 456 -3.72 1.32 4.65
N GLU A 457 -4.04 0.50 3.65
CA GLU A 457 -4.52 -0.84 3.89
C GLU A 457 -3.43 -1.65 4.60
N SER A 458 -3.77 -2.12 5.78
CA SER A 458 -2.81 -2.59 6.78
C SER A 458 -3.15 -4.00 7.21
N LEU A 459 -2.13 -4.73 7.64
CA LEU A 459 -2.25 -6.10 8.15
C LEU A 459 -2.68 -7.12 7.08
N VAL A 460 -2.47 -6.81 5.80
CA VAL A 460 -2.76 -7.66 4.65
C VAL A 460 -1.48 -8.24 4.07
N TRP A 461 -1.42 -9.57 3.99
CA TRP A 461 -0.33 -10.34 3.38
C TRP A 461 -0.81 -11.74 3.05
N ILE A 462 -0.37 -12.25 1.91
CA ILE A 462 -0.57 -13.64 1.49
C ILE A 462 0.16 -14.58 2.44
N ASP A 463 -0.47 -15.73 2.70
CA ASP A 463 0.00 -16.82 3.55
C ASP A 463 0.18 -16.51 5.05
N ARG A 464 -0.50 -15.48 5.53
CA ARG A 464 -0.40 -15.01 6.92
C ARG A 464 -1.70 -15.08 7.72
N ALA A 465 -2.77 -15.70 7.22
CA ALA A 465 -4.01 -15.75 7.98
C ALA A 465 -3.82 -16.46 9.32
N MET A 466 -4.53 -15.96 10.33
CA MET A 466 -4.46 -16.41 11.72
C MET A 466 -3.10 -16.23 12.42
N MET A 467 -2.18 -15.43 11.87
CA MET A 467 -0.86 -15.14 12.45
C MET A 467 -0.75 -13.74 13.07
N THR A 468 -1.81 -12.93 13.04
CA THR A 468 -1.76 -11.53 13.46
C THR A 468 -1.96 -11.38 14.97
N THR A 469 -0.86 -11.15 15.69
CA THR A 469 -0.82 -10.89 17.15
C THR A 469 -0.80 -9.39 17.47
N PRO A 470 -1.07 -8.96 18.72
CA PRO A 470 -0.91 -7.56 19.13
C PRO A 470 0.48 -6.98 18.81
N LEU A 471 1.54 -7.77 18.99
CA LEU A 471 2.91 -7.40 18.61
C LEU A 471 3.06 -7.19 17.10
N LYS A 472 2.51 -8.07 16.28
CA LYS A 472 2.55 -7.90 14.82
C LYS A 472 1.82 -6.63 14.40
N MET A 473 0.66 -6.36 15.00
CA MET A 473 -0.11 -5.13 14.72
C MET A 473 0.66 -3.87 15.11
N LYS A 474 1.31 -3.85 16.28
CA LYS A 474 2.23 -2.78 16.68
C LYS A 474 3.29 -2.55 15.61
N ALA A 475 4.04 -3.60 15.29
CA ALA A 475 5.18 -3.52 14.41
C ALA A 475 4.79 -3.11 12.97
N ALA A 476 3.64 -3.57 12.49
CA ALA A 476 3.09 -3.26 11.18
C ALA A 476 2.63 -1.80 11.07
N VAL A 477 1.85 -1.31 12.04
CA VAL A 477 1.37 0.08 12.02
C VAL A 477 2.52 1.06 12.21
N GLU A 478 3.45 0.77 13.11
CA GLU A 478 4.61 1.62 13.33
C GLU A 478 5.57 1.68 12.14
N LYS A 479 5.59 0.64 11.29
CA LYS A 479 6.26 0.71 9.99
C LYS A 479 5.66 1.78 9.10
N LEU A 480 4.34 1.76 8.96
CA LEU A 480 3.60 2.77 8.20
C LEU A 480 3.84 4.18 8.75
N LEU A 481 3.84 4.36 10.07
CA LEU A 481 4.16 5.65 10.69
C LEU A 481 5.57 6.15 10.36
N ALA A 482 6.57 5.26 10.40
CA ALA A 482 7.94 5.62 10.02
C ALA A 482 8.07 5.96 8.52
N ALA A 483 7.23 5.36 7.67
CA ALA A 483 7.13 5.69 6.25
C ALA A 483 6.34 6.97 5.97
N GLY A 484 5.66 7.56 6.96
CA GLY A 484 4.92 8.82 6.84
C GLY A 484 3.39 8.70 6.76
N VAL A 485 2.87 7.48 6.67
CA VAL A 485 1.42 7.19 6.80
C VAL A 485 0.95 7.57 8.22
N ASN A 486 -0.28 8.05 8.38
CA ASN A 486 -0.78 8.51 9.68
C ASN A 486 -2.20 8.03 10.03
N GLN A 487 -2.78 7.15 9.22
CA GLN A 487 -4.00 6.41 9.52
C GLN A 487 -3.95 4.98 8.94
N ALA A 488 -4.00 3.97 9.80
CA ALA A 488 -4.10 2.57 9.40
C ALA A 488 -5.57 2.16 9.19
N ILE A 489 -5.82 1.38 8.14
CA ILE A 489 -7.10 0.72 7.87
C ILE A 489 -6.83 -0.77 7.83
N PHE A 490 -7.33 -1.51 8.80
CA PHE A 490 -7.04 -2.93 8.90
C PHE A 490 -7.85 -3.73 7.88
N HIS A 491 -7.20 -4.66 7.19
CA HIS A 491 -7.78 -5.66 6.30
C HIS A 491 -7.96 -6.98 7.08
N GLY A 492 -9.13 -7.34 7.60
CA GLY A 492 -10.33 -6.51 7.80
C GLY A 492 -11.27 -7.16 8.83
N PHE A 493 -12.42 -6.54 9.03
CA PHE A 493 -13.48 -6.99 9.95
C PHE A 493 -14.58 -7.68 9.14
N PRO A 494 -14.65 -9.03 9.12
CA PRO A 494 -15.70 -9.73 8.39
C PRO A 494 -17.03 -9.68 9.15
N TYR A 495 -18.13 -9.55 8.41
CA TYR A 495 -19.47 -9.77 8.92
C TYR A 495 -19.56 -11.13 9.64
N ARG A 496 -20.19 -11.15 10.81
CA ARG A 496 -20.29 -12.32 11.66
C ARG A 496 -21.16 -13.39 11.01
N ARG A 497 -20.51 -14.42 10.48
CA ARG A 497 -21.14 -15.62 9.93
C ARG A 497 -20.36 -16.85 10.32
N THR A 498 -20.96 -17.75 11.11
CA THR A 498 -20.25 -18.92 11.67
C THR A 498 -20.73 -20.26 11.13
N GLU A 499 -21.95 -20.32 10.61
CA GLU A 499 -22.50 -21.56 10.06
C GLU A 499 -21.77 -21.97 8.78
N GLY A 500 -21.24 -23.20 8.74
CA GLY A 500 -20.48 -23.71 7.59
C GLY A 500 -19.02 -23.27 7.53
N PHE A 501 -18.50 -22.60 8.57
CA PHE A 501 -17.12 -22.09 8.61
C PHE A 501 -16.33 -22.62 9.81
N ALA A 502 -15.01 -22.41 9.78
CA ALA A 502 -14.13 -22.65 10.93
C ALA A 502 -14.54 -21.80 12.15
N GLU A 503 -13.95 -22.07 13.32
CA GLU A 503 -14.30 -21.38 14.57
C GLU A 503 -14.10 -19.84 14.54
N ALA A 504 -13.26 -19.33 13.64
CA ALA A 504 -13.11 -17.89 13.41
C ALA A 504 -14.29 -17.27 12.64
N GLY A 505 -15.17 -18.07 12.03
CA GLY A 505 -16.23 -17.61 11.14
C GLY A 505 -15.76 -17.38 9.71
N TRP A 506 -16.64 -16.79 8.90
CA TRP A 506 -16.38 -16.39 7.53
C TRP A 506 -15.31 -15.27 7.49
N HIS A 507 -14.40 -15.40 6.52
CA HIS A 507 -13.49 -14.34 6.11
C HIS A 507 -13.25 -14.50 4.61
N PRO A 508 -13.40 -13.44 3.80
CA PRO A 508 -13.39 -13.59 2.34
C PRO A 508 -12.11 -14.19 1.76
N PHE A 509 -10.98 -13.88 2.38
CA PHE A 509 -9.66 -14.28 1.90
C PHE A 509 -8.97 -15.38 2.72
N ALA A 510 -9.70 -16.04 3.63
CA ALA A 510 -9.14 -17.08 4.51
C ALA A 510 -10.13 -18.18 4.91
N SER A 511 -11.28 -18.28 4.25
CA SER A 511 -12.28 -19.33 4.49
C SER A 511 -11.99 -20.58 3.66
N SER A 512 -12.58 -21.71 4.03
CA SER A 512 -12.47 -23.00 3.32
C SER A 512 -12.91 -23.00 1.85
N PHE A 513 -13.49 -21.91 1.34
CA PHE A 513 -14.02 -21.82 -0.04
C PHE A 513 -13.15 -21.01 -1.00
N THR A 514 -12.16 -20.25 -0.52
CA THR A 514 -11.36 -19.35 -1.39
C THR A 514 -10.01 -19.94 -1.82
N GLY A 515 -9.52 -21.03 -1.21
CA GLY A 515 -8.14 -21.53 -1.42
C GLY A 515 -7.03 -20.59 -0.92
N ASN A 516 -7.35 -19.31 -0.76
CA ASN A 516 -6.47 -18.26 -0.27
C ASN A 516 -6.29 -18.29 1.26
N ASN A 517 -5.18 -17.71 1.69
CA ASN A 517 -4.77 -17.63 3.10
C ASN A 517 -4.20 -16.23 3.37
N VAL A 518 -5.00 -15.18 3.20
CA VAL A 518 -4.58 -13.78 3.37
C VAL A 518 -4.88 -13.32 4.80
N SER A 519 -3.92 -12.62 5.42
CA SER A 519 -4.16 -11.92 6.69
C SER A 519 -5.08 -10.70 6.50
N SER A 520 -5.79 -10.22 7.50
CA SER A 520 -5.83 -10.59 8.92
C SER A 520 -7.27 -10.75 9.41
N MET A 521 -7.48 -11.61 10.41
CA MET A 521 -8.78 -11.76 11.07
C MET A 521 -8.93 -10.68 12.14
N VAL A 522 -9.50 -9.53 11.78
CA VAL A 522 -9.69 -8.36 12.67
C VAL A 522 -11.13 -8.28 13.16
N GLY A 523 -11.76 -9.42 13.44
CA GLY A 523 -13.12 -9.51 13.97
C GLY A 523 -13.22 -10.31 15.27
N GLU A 524 -14.45 -10.53 15.72
CA GLU A 524 -14.78 -11.23 16.98
C GLU A 524 -14.32 -12.69 17.02
N GLY A 525 -14.09 -13.32 15.86
CA GLY A 525 -13.49 -14.66 15.78
C GLY A 525 -11.99 -14.70 16.10
N SER A 526 -11.35 -13.55 16.29
CA SER A 526 -9.95 -13.45 16.71
C SER A 526 -9.80 -13.70 18.21
N PRO A 527 -8.82 -14.51 18.67
CA PRO A 527 -8.55 -14.69 20.10
C PRO A 527 -8.05 -13.40 20.78
N PHE A 528 -7.74 -12.37 20.00
CA PHE A 528 -7.25 -11.07 20.48
C PHE A 528 -8.33 -9.97 20.46
N TRP A 529 -9.60 -10.31 20.23
CA TRP A 529 -10.68 -9.32 20.22
C TRP A 529 -10.82 -8.59 21.56
N ASP A 530 -10.73 -9.30 22.69
CA ASP A 530 -10.88 -8.71 24.03
C ASP A 530 -9.77 -7.72 24.42
N VAL A 531 -8.63 -7.76 23.73
CA VAL A 531 -7.50 -6.81 23.92
C VAL A 531 -7.45 -5.77 22.80
N ARG A 532 -8.36 -5.82 21.82
CA ARG A 532 -8.37 -4.93 20.65
C ARG A 532 -8.47 -3.47 21.05
N ARG A 533 -9.28 -3.15 22.06
CA ARG A 533 -9.44 -1.78 22.56
C ARG A 533 -8.13 -1.19 23.08
N ASP A 534 -7.32 -1.99 23.77
CA ASP A 534 -6.03 -1.54 24.32
C ASP A 534 -5.04 -1.26 23.18
N VAL A 535 -4.97 -2.16 22.19
CA VAL A 535 -4.15 -2.02 20.98
C VAL A 535 -4.58 -0.78 20.17
N ASN A 536 -5.88 -0.64 19.90
CA ASN A 536 -6.41 0.46 19.12
C ASN A 536 -6.22 1.81 19.82
N ARG A 537 -6.29 1.87 21.15
CA ARG A 537 -6.00 3.09 21.91
C ARG A 537 -4.55 3.52 21.79
N ALA A 538 -3.61 2.57 21.85
CA ALA A 538 -2.19 2.85 21.64
C ALA A 538 -1.91 3.36 20.22
N ILE A 539 -2.51 2.72 19.22
CA ILE A 539 -2.42 3.15 17.81
C ILE A 539 -3.05 4.53 17.63
N ALA A 540 -4.19 4.82 18.26
CA ALA A 540 -4.85 6.11 18.18
C ALA A 540 -3.94 7.25 18.66
N ARG A 541 -3.19 7.03 19.74
CA ARG A 541 -2.22 8.00 20.26
C ARG A 541 -1.09 8.26 19.28
N ALA A 542 -0.55 7.20 18.68
CA ALA A 542 0.51 7.33 17.68
C ALA A 542 0.02 8.04 16.41
N GLN A 543 -1.19 7.72 15.93
CA GLN A 543 -1.81 8.39 14.80
C GLN A 543 -2.17 9.84 15.09
N TYR A 544 -2.61 10.16 16.31
CA TYR A 544 -2.81 11.54 16.76
C TYR A 544 -1.50 12.31 16.68
N ALA A 545 -0.43 11.80 17.28
CA ALA A 545 0.90 12.40 17.26
C ALA A 545 1.40 12.64 15.82
N MET A 546 1.22 11.66 14.94
CA MET A 546 1.62 11.73 13.53
C MET A 546 0.68 12.57 12.65
N ARG A 547 -0.41 13.11 13.21
CA ARG A 547 -1.27 14.11 12.56
C ARG A 547 -1.09 15.52 13.15
N GLN A 548 -0.08 15.74 13.99
CA GLN A 548 0.25 17.07 14.49
C GLN A 548 1.48 17.64 13.78
N GLY A 549 1.51 18.96 13.57
CA GLY A 549 2.59 19.64 12.87
C GLY A 549 2.72 19.24 11.39
N ALA A 550 3.64 19.90 10.68
CA ALA A 550 3.96 19.58 9.29
C ALA A 550 4.87 18.34 9.22
N PRO A 551 4.64 17.39 8.29
CA PRO A 551 5.63 16.35 7.98
C PRO A 551 6.93 16.99 7.47
N ALA A 552 8.06 16.33 7.71
CA ALA A 552 9.37 16.80 7.25
C ALA A 552 10.22 15.66 6.70
N ALA A 553 10.97 15.96 5.63
CA ALA A 553 12.01 15.10 5.09
C ALA A 553 13.27 15.92 4.76
N ASP A 554 14.46 15.34 4.95
CA ASP A 554 15.73 16.00 4.67
C ASP A 554 16.13 15.90 3.18
N LEU A 555 15.89 14.75 2.56
CA LEU A 555 16.33 14.46 1.19
C LEU A 555 15.15 14.27 0.25
N LEU A 556 15.29 14.75 -0.98
CA LEU A 556 14.44 14.36 -2.10
C LEU A 556 15.22 13.37 -2.99
N VAL A 557 14.62 12.21 -3.27
CA VAL A 557 15.17 11.21 -4.20
C VAL A 557 14.28 11.20 -5.44
N TYR A 558 14.87 11.47 -6.60
CA TYR A 558 14.12 11.52 -7.86
C TYR A 558 13.65 10.12 -8.27
N TYR A 559 12.34 9.96 -8.48
CA TYR A 559 11.72 8.74 -8.99
C TYR A 559 11.40 8.92 -10.48
N PRO A 560 12.15 8.28 -11.40
CA PRO A 560 12.05 8.57 -12.83
C PRO A 560 11.00 7.72 -13.57
N TRP A 561 10.24 6.87 -12.87
CA TRP A 561 9.40 5.83 -13.48
C TRP A 561 7.91 6.17 -13.37
N TYR A 562 7.11 5.58 -14.26
CA TYR A 562 5.67 5.42 -14.05
C TYR A 562 5.41 4.06 -13.38
N GLY A 563 4.34 4.00 -12.58
CA GLY A 563 3.96 2.83 -11.80
C GLY A 563 4.99 2.47 -10.72
N PHE A 564 4.82 1.30 -10.12
CA PHE A 564 5.78 0.69 -9.21
C PHE A 564 5.73 -0.83 -9.40
N PRO A 565 6.88 -1.53 -9.48
CA PRO A 565 6.89 -2.95 -9.84
C PRO A 565 6.28 -3.82 -8.72
N THR A 566 5.22 -4.56 -9.04
CA THR A 566 4.63 -5.56 -8.12
C THR A 566 5.62 -6.69 -7.80
N THR A 567 6.46 -7.04 -8.77
CA THR A 567 7.47 -8.11 -8.72
C THR A 567 8.51 -7.94 -7.63
N LEU A 568 8.70 -6.72 -7.11
CA LEU A 568 9.56 -6.50 -5.93
C LEU A 568 9.15 -7.41 -4.77
N ALA A 569 7.84 -7.64 -4.57
CA ALA A 569 7.31 -8.51 -3.51
C ALA A 569 7.89 -9.93 -3.56
N ALA A 570 8.21 -10.41 -4.74
CA ALA A 570 8.55 -11.80 -5.00
C ALA A 570 10.05 -12.02 -5.24
N GLU A 571 10.87 -10.96 -5.15
CA GLU A 571 12.34 -11.06 -5.14
C GLU A 571 12.86 -11.36 -3.72
N GLY A 572 13.58 -12.47 -3.59
CA GLY A 572 14.08 -12.95 -2.30
C GLY A 572 15.27 -12.17 -1.73
N ALA A 573 15.81 -11.19 -2.47
CA ALA A 573 16.97 -10.39 -2.06
C ALA A 573 16.59 -9.13 -1.26
N HIS A 574 15.32 -8.71 -1.28
CA HIS A 574 14.88 -7.50 -0.61
C HIS A 574 14.79 -7.67 0.91
N ALA A 575 15.89 -7.30 1.59
CA ALA A 575 16.01 -7.40 3.03
C ALA A 575 15.35 -6.22 3.75
N GLU A 576 14.14 -6.44 4.25
CA GLU A 576 13.40 -5.43 5.01
C GLU A 576 12.56 -6.07 6.13
N PHE A 577 12.54 -5.43 7.30
CA PHE A 577 11.71 -5.89 8.42
C PHE A 577 10.22 -5.84 8.06
N LEU A 578 9.48 -6.91 8.36
CA LEU A 578 8.07 -7.10 7.98
C LEU A 578 7.78 -7.11 6.46
N PHE A 579 8.79 -7.30 5.63
CA PHE A 579 8.55 -7.57 4.21
C PHE A 579 7.74 -8.85 4.04
N ASN A 580 6.71 -8.83 3.19
CA ASN A 580 5.71 -9.91 3.06
C ASN A 580 5.10 -10.35 4.40
N GLY A 581 5.01 -9.42 5.35
CA GLY A 581 4.41 -9.63 6.66
C GLY A 581 5.19 -10.52 7.60
N ARG A 582 6.44 -10.91 7.28
CA ARG A 582 7.23 -11.82 8.11
C ARG A 582 7.76 -11.09 9.34
N LEU A 583 7.30 -11.46 10.54
CA LEU A 583 7.80 -10.89 11.81
C LEU A 583 9.12 -11.54 12.24
N GLY A 584 10.20 -11.21 11.52
CA GLY A 584 11.54 -11.74 11.78
C GLY A 584 11.56 -13.28 11.80
N GLU A 585 12.34 -13.84 12.73
CA GLU A 585 12.47 -15.30 12.88
C GLU A 585 11.30 -15.97 13.63
N LEU A 586 10.30 -15.21 14.09
CA LEU A 586 9.13 -15.78 14.79
C LEU A 586 8.12 -16.41 13.83
N GLU A 587 8.20 -16.10 12.54
CA GLU A 587 7.27 -16.61 11.55
C GLU A 587 7.99 -17.36 10.42
N PRO A 588 7.36 -18.42 9.87
CA PRO A 588 7.87 -19.11 8.69
C PRO A 588 7.99 -18.15 7.49
N PRO A 589 8.84 -18.47 6.49
CA PRO A 589 8.86 -17.76 5.21
C PRO A 589 7.48 -17.78 4.52
N ALA A 590 7.20 -16.77 3.69
CA ALA A 590 5.99 -16.76 2.85
C ALA A 590 6.19 -17.67 1.63
N ARG A 591 5.11 -18.27 1.10
CA ARG A 591 5.15 -19.10 -0.12
C ARG A 591 4.69 -18.32 -1.35
N LEU A 592 5.06 -17.03 -1.48
CA LEU A 592 4.67 -16.11 -2.57
C LEU A 592 5.18 -16.55 -3.98
N ALA A 593 5.51 -17.82 -4.16
CA ALA A 593 6.21 -18.36 -5.31
C ALA A 593 5.27 -18.68 -6.49
N ASP A 594 3.97 -18.90 -6.29
CA ASP A 594 3.14 -19.59 -7.29
C ASP A 594 3.00 -18.88 -8.66
N LEU A 595 2.81 -17.55 -8.72
CA LEU A 595 2.65 -16.83 -10.00
C LEU A 595 3.98 -16.50 -10.70
N LEU A 596 5.03 -16.16 -9.95
CA LEU A 596 6.37 -16.04 -10.54
C LEU A 596 6.92 -17.40 -10.98
N GLU A 597 6.66 -18.47 -10.21
CA GLU A 597 7.00 -19.82 -10.60
C GLU A 597 6.24 -20.25 -11.85
N PHE A 598 4.97 -19.86 -12.00
CA PHE A 598 4.25 -20.05 -13.25
C PHE A 598 4.96 -19.35 -14.43
N GLY A 599 5.26 -18.06 -14.32
CA GLY A 599 5.98 -17.30 -15.36
C GLY A 599 7.34 -17.91 -15.72
N ARG A 600 8.09 -18.38 -14.70
CA ARG A 600 9.35 -19.13 -14.87
C ARG A 600 9.13 -20.49 -15.53
N ALA A 601 8.11 -21.24 -15.13
CA ALA A 601 7.83 -22.60 -15.60
C ALA A 601 7.44 -22.64 -17.08
N ILE A 602 6.77 -21.58 -17.57
CA ILE A 602 6.42 -21.43 -18.98
C ILE A 602 7.52 -20.73 -19.80
N GLY A 603 8.66 -20.38 -19.18
CA GLY A 603 9.81 -19.76 -19.86
C GLY A 603 9.61 -18.32 -20.30
N LEU A 604 8.61 -17.63 -19.73
CA LEU A 604 8.25 -16.26 -20.09
C LEU A 604 8.75 -15.21 -19.08
N SER A 605 9.44 -15.57 -18.00
CA SER A 605 9.91 -14.59 -17.00
C SER A 605 11.04 -13.68 -17.52
N GLY A 606 10.91 -12.37 -17.32
CA GLY A 606 11.92 -11.33 -17.57
C GLY A 606 12.40 -10.64 -16.28
N THR A 607 13.32 -9.69 -16.42
CA THR A 607 13.81 -8.84 -15.31
C THR A 607 13.25 -7.43 -15.45
N ASP A 608 12.61 -6.91 -14.40
CA ASP A 608 12.17 -5.50 -14.35
C ASP A 608 13.33 -4.60 -13.90
N ALA A 609 13.74 -3.66 -14.76
CA ALA A 609 14.83 -2.73 -14.47
C ALA A 609 14.52 -1.82 -13.27
N ARG A 610 13.24 -1.54 -12.99
CA ARG A 610 12.79 -0.77 -11.82
C ARG A 610 13.17 -1.49 -10.52
N VAL A 611 13.01 -2.81 -10.48
CA VAL A 611 13.36 -3.63 -9.31
C VAL A 611 14.86 -3.58 -9.04
N THR A 612 15.68 -3.82 -10.07
CA THR A 612 17.15 -3.73 -9.93
C THR A 612 17.60 -2.34 -9.47
N TRP A 613 16.98 -1.28 -10.00
CA TRP A 613 17.26 0.10 -9.57
C TRP A 613 16.89 0.30 -8.09
N LEU A 614 15.67 -0.06 -7.68
CA LEU A 614 15.17 0.06 -6.31
C LEU A 614 16.04 -0.70 -5.29
N GLU A 615 16.38 -1.96 -5.58
CA GLU A 615 17.26 -2.78 -4.73
C GLU A 615 18.66 -2.17 -4.60
N GLY A 616 19.17 -1.53 -5.66
CA GLY A 616 20.46 -0.83 -5.65
C GLY A 616 20.48 0.39 -4.72
N LEU A 617 19.34 1.07 -4.54
CA LEU A 617 19.23 2.24 -3.66
C LEU A 617 19.05 1.84 -2.19
N TRP A 618 18.31 0.76 -1.95
CA TRP A 618 17.73 0.45 -0.64
C TRP A 618 18.74 0.35 0.52
N PRO A 619 19.87 -0.39 0.40
CA PRO A 619 20.84 -0.49 1.49
C PRO A 619 21.42 0.86 1.90
N THR A 620 21.61 1.77 0.94
CA THR A 620 22.15 3.11 1.20
C THR A 620 21.11 3.99 1.90
N LEU A 621 19.84 3.91 1.48
CA LEU A 621 18.75 4.61 2.15
C LEU A 621 18.59 4.12 3.60
N GLN A 622 18.63 2.81 3.85
CA GLN A 622 18.57 2.27 5.20
C GLN A 622 19.75 2.73 6.07
N ALA A 623 20.97 2.78 5.50
CA ALA A 623 22.15 3.26 6.21
C ALA A 623 22.06 4.75 6.56
N LEU A 624 21.42 5.55 5.71
CA LEU A 624 21.14 6.97 5.97
C LEU A 624 20.04 7.13 7.04
N GLU A 625 18.96 6.36 6.97
CA GLU A 625 17.90 6.35 8.00
C GLU A 625 18.43 5.97 9.38
N ALA A 626 19.35 5.01 9.45
CA ALA A 626 20.02 4.63 10.69
C ALA A 626 20.88 5.77 11.30
N GLN A 627 21.25 6.77 10.50
CA GLN A 627 21.96 7.98 10.92
C GLN A 627 21.01 9.17 11.16
N GLY A 628 19.71 8.97 10.99
CA GLY A 628 18.66 9.95 11.23
C GLY A 628 18.24 10.78 10.01
N TRP A 629 18.75 10.46 8.81
CA TRP A 629 18.26 11.09 7.59
C TRP A 629 16.84 10.65 7.28
N THR A 630 15.98 11.63 7.00
CA THR A 630 14.66 11.41 6.43
C THR A 630 14.68 11.72 4.95
N TRP A 631 13.84 11.02 4.17
CA TRP A 631 13.82 11.17 2.72
C TRP A 631 12.42 10.95 2.16
N ALA A 632 12.15 11.59 1.02
CA ALA A 632 10.92 11.48 0.25
C ALA A 632 11.23 11.32 -1.24
N TRP A 633 10.35 10.66 -1.97
CA TRP A 633 10.39 10.60 -3.43
C TRP A 633 9.94 11.94 -4.03
N VAL A 634 10.43 12.26 -5.23
CA VAL A 634 10.00 13.42 -6.02
C VAL A 634 9.96 13.08 -7.51
N ASN A 635 8.96 13.60 -8.24
CA ASN A 635 8.80 13.43 -9.69
C ASN A 635 9.19 14.71 -10.45
N ASP A 636 9.10 14.65 -11.78
CA ASP A 636 9.35 15.79 -12.67
C ASP A 636 8.45 17.01 -12.33
N GLU A 637 7.16 16.79 -12.07
CA GLU A 637 6.19 17.87 -11.77
C GLU A 637 6.62 18.69 -10.56
N ARG A 638 6.93 18.03 -9.44
CA ARG A 638 7.32 18.72 -8.20
C ARG A 638 8.71 19.32 -8.29
N LEU A 639 9.64 18.69 -9.01
CA LEU A 639 10.96 19.25 -9.28
C LEU A 639 10.91 20.52 -10.13
N ALA A 640 10.00 20.61 -11.10
CA ALA A 640 9.81 21.83 -11.90
C ALA A 640 9.37 23.04 -11.06
N ALA A 641 8.82 22.82 -9.85
CA ALA A 641 8.45 23.86 -8.89
C ALA A 641 9.50 24.12 -7.79
N ALA A 642 10.64 23.41 -7.83
CA ALA A 642 11.71 23.59 -6.85
C ALA A 642 12.41 24.95 -7.01
N ARG A 643 12.85 25.52 -5.89
CA ARG A 643 13.65 26.75 -5.84
C ARG A 643 14.66 26.70 -4.71
N ALA A 644 15.78 27.40 -4.84
CA ALA A 644 16.71 27.55 -3.73
C ALA A 644 16.18 28.58 -2.73
N GLU A 645 16.38 28.31 -1.44
CA GLU A 645 16.15 29.29 -0.37
C GLU A 645 17.32 29.23 0.60
N GLY A 646 18.31 30.08 0.38
CA GLY A 646 19.61 29.95 1.04
C GLY A 646 20.30 28.67 0.57
N ASP A 647 20.63 27.77 1.50
CA ASP A 647 21.17 26.46 1.17
C ASP A 647 20.15 25.32 1.18
N GLU A 648 18.88 25.65 1.43
CA GLU A 648 17.77 24.70 1.36
C GLU A 648 17.10 24.75 0.00
N ILE A 649 16.31 23.72 -0.27
CA ILE A 649 15.52 23.55 -1.47
C ILE A 649 14.06 23.60 -1.05
N ALA A 650 13.30 24.53 -1.61
CA ALA A 650 11.91 24.74 -1.29
C ALA A 650 10.99 24.19 -2.40
N ILE A 651 10.01 23.40 -2.02
CA ILE A 651 8.85 23.01 -2.84
C ILE A 651 7.62 23.33 -2.00
N GLY A 652 6.79 24.28 -2.46
CA GLY A 652 5.73 24.85 -1.61
C GLY A 652 6.31 25.41 -0.30
N ASP A 653 5.71 25.03 0.83
CA ASP A 653 6.13 25.43 2.18
C ASP A 653 7.13 24.46 2.83
N HIS A 654 7.48 23.37 2.14
CA HIS A 654 8.45 22.39 2.63
C HIS A 654 9.88 22.78 2.29
N ARG A 655 10.84 22.39 3.14
CA ARG A 655 12.27 22.66 2.98
C ARG A 655 13.05 21.36 3.05
N PHE A 656 13.95 21.18 2.09
CA PHE A 656 14.79 20.01 1.92
C PHE A 656 16.25 20.42 1.84
N ARG A 657 17.16 19.50 2.20
CA ARG A 657 18.60 19.74 2.27
C ARG A 657 19.32 19.39 0.98
N ALA A 658 18.82 18.44 0.22
CA ALA A 658 19.39 18.05 -1.07
C ALA A 658 18.37 17.34 -1.96
N VAL A 659 18.56 17.44 -3.27
CA VAL A 659 17.94 16.55 -4.27
C VAL A 659 18.99 15.57 -4.77
N VAL A 660 18.63 14.29 -4.85
CA VAL A 660 19.46 13.23 -5.41
C VAL A 660 18.80 12.66 -6.67
N VAL A 661 19.53 12.68 -7.77
CA VAL A 661 19.16 12.08 -9.05
C VAL A 661 20.07 10.88 -9.27
N SER A 662 19.50 9.67 -9.28
CA SER A 662 20.28 8.43 -9.38
C SER A 662 19.96 7.63 -10.62
N ASP A 663 20.95 7.41 -11.49
CA ASP A 663 20.87 6.54 -12.68
C ASP A 663 19.56 6.72 -13.47
N ALA A 664 19.11 7.96 -13.61
CA ALA A 664 17.84 8.28 -14.22
C ALA A 664 17.97 8.23 -15.75
N PRO A 665 17.13 7.43 -16.45
CA PRO A 665 17.25 7.27 -17.90
C PRO A 665 16.92 8.56 -18.68
N ALA A 666 15.99 9.35 -18.16
CA ALA A 666 15.54 10.62 -18.74
C ALA A 666 14.92 11.53 -17.66
N MET A 667 14.75 12.80 -17.99
CA MET A 667 14.12 13.80 -17.12
C MET A 667 13.43 14.88 -17.96
N GLU A 668 12.32 15.43 -17.50
CA GLU A 668 11.67 16.54 -18.21
C GLU A 668 12.56 17.80 -18.21
N PRO A 669 12.66 18.54 -19.33
CA PRO A 669 13.54 19.71 -19.39
C PRO A 669 13.26 20.76 -18.30
N ALA A 670 11.99 20.99 -17.97
CA ALA A 670 11.62 21.95 -16.93
C ALA A 670 12.12 21.54 -15.53
N ALA A 671 12.07 20.24 -15.21
CA ALA A 671 12.62 19.72 -13.96
C ALA A 671 14.15 19.85 -13.93
N ALA A 672 14.82 19.50 -15.04
CA ALA A 672 16.26 19.61 -15.17
C ALA A 672 16.74 21.07 -15.03
N GLU A 673 16.07 22.01 -15.69
CA GLU A 673 16.38 23.45 -15.63
C GLU A 673 16.14 24.03 -14.24
N SER A 674 15.05 23.63 -13.59
CA SER A 674 14.77 24.00 -12.20
C SER A 674 15.88 23.52 -11.26
N LEU A 675 16.31 22.25 -11.39
CA LEU A 675 17.43 21.72 -10.60
C LEU A 675 18.75 22.43 -10.88
N ALA A 676 19.02 22.81 -12.13
CA ALA A 676 20.19 23.60 -12.47
C ALA A 676 20.15 25.00 -11.84
N ALA A 677 18.99 25.65 -11.81
CA ALA A 677 18.80 26.93 -11.14
C ALA A 677 19.00 26.80 -9.61
N VAL A 678 18.39 25.78 -9.00
CA VAL A 678 18.58 25.46 -7.57
C VAL A 678 20.06 25.29 -7.24
N ALA A 679 20.79 24.50 -8.03
CA ALA A 679 22.21 24.27 -7.83
C ALA A 679 23.04 25.56 -7.98
N ALA A 680 22.74 26.37 -9.00
CA ALA A 680 23.43 27.63 -9.26
C ALA A 680 23.24 28.65 -8.13
N GLU A 681 22.08 28.64 -7.46
CA GLU A 681 21.75 29.51 -6.34
C GLU A 681 22.21 28.99 -4.97
N GLY A 682 22.81 27.78 -4.92
CA GLY A 682 23.44 27.24 -3.72
C GLY A 682 22.71 26.06 -3.07
N GLY A 683 21.60 25.59 -3.64
CA GLY A 683 20.98 24.33 -3.23
C GLY A 683 21.87 23.12 -3.56
N ALA A 684 21.81 22.08 -2.73
CA ALA A 684 22.58 20.86 -2.97
C ALA A 684 21.87 19.91 -3.95
N VAL A 685 22.46 19.69 -5.12
CA VAL A 685 21.95 18.74 -6.13
C VAL A 685 23.03 17.69 -6.42
N ILE A 686 22.70 16.42 -6.22
CA ILE A 686 23.63 15.29 -6.32
C ILE A 686 23.20 14.41 -7.48
N LEU A 687 24.08 14.27 -8.48
CA LEU A 687 23.95 13.31 -9.58
C LEU A 687 24.74 12.05 -9.18
N ALA A 688 24.03 11.00 -8.80
CA ALA A 688 24.62 9.74 -8.37
C ALA A 688 24.55 8.70 -9.48
N GLY A 689 25.70 8.21 -9.95
CA GLY A 689 25.76 7.35 -11.13
C GLY A 689 25.59 8.15 -12.42
N GLU A 690 24.95 7.55 -13.41
CA GLU A 690 24.76 8.19 -14.72
C GLU A 690 23.68 9.28 -14.64
N ALA A 691 24.05 10.50 -15.04
CA ALA A 691 23.11 11.61 -15.09
C ALA A 691 22.24 11.54 -16.35
N PRO A 692 20.95 11.94 -16.28
CA PRO A 692 20.10 11.96 -17.46
C PRO A 692 20.66 12.94 -18.50
N THR A 693 20.80 12.49 -19.73
CA THR A 693 21.27 13.32 -20.86
C THR A 693 20.18 13.56 -21.90
N ARG A 694 18.97 13.07 -21.60
CA ARG A 694 17.85 13.00 -22.53
C ARG A 694 16.58 13.49 -21.86
N GLN A 695 15.72 14.18 -22.63
CA GLN A 695 14.36 14.42 -22.19
C GLN A 695 13.52 13.14 -22.25
N ARG A 696 12.29 13.15 -21.74
CA ARG A 696 11.40 11.97 -21.85
C ARG A 696 10.63 11.96 -23.17
N SER A 697 9.99 13.07 -23.52
CA SER A 697 9.12 13.19 -24.70
C SER A 697 9.84 13.04 -26.05
N PHE A 698 9.12 12.55 -27.06
CA PHE A 698 9.53 12.48 -28.45
C PHE A 698 9.48 13.84 -29.15
N PHE A 699 8.51 14.68 -28.78
CA PHE A 699 8.34 16.01 -29.33
C PHE A 699 9.54 16.90 -29.01
N ASP A 700 10.15 17.49 -30.05
CA ASP A 700 11.32 18.37 -29.91
C ASP A 700 12.53 17.73 -29.16
N ARG A 701 12.66 16.39 -29.23
CA ARG A 701 13.70 15.61 -28.53
C ARG A 701 15.13 16.12 -28.69
N SER A 702 15.50 16.60 -29.87
CA SER A 702 16.85 17.12 -30.09
C SER A 702 17.12 18.39 -29.26
N ALA A 703 16.16 19.31 -29.16
CA ALA A 703 16.33 20.51 -28.35
C ALA A 703 16.19 20.21 -26.85
N GLY A 704 15.26 19.32 -26.49
CA GLY A 704 15.09 18.86 -25.11
C GLY A 704 16.31 18.15 -24.54
N ASP A 705 16.94 17.27 -25.31
CA ASP A 705 18.17 16.58 -24.90
C ASP A 705 19.31 17.58 -24.65
N VAL A 706 19.44 18.59 -25.50
CA VAL A 706 20.41 19.68 -25.29
C VAL A 706 20.13 20.43 -23.99
N ARG A 707 18.87 20.73 -23.68
CA ARG A 707 18.47 21.43 -22.44
C ARG A 707 18.75 20.59 -21.19
N VAL A 708 18.42 19.30 -21.22
CA VAL A 708 18.68 18.37 -20.11
C VAL A 708 20.17 18.20 -19.89
N ALA A 709 20.95 17.93 -20.94
CA ALA A 709 22.40 17.78 -20.84
C ALA A 709 23.08 19.05 -20.31
N ALA A 710 22.69 20.23 -20.82
CA ALA A 710 23.22 21.52 -20.36
C ALA A 710 22.88 21.79 -18.87
N SER A 711 21.71 21.36 -18.43
CA SER A 711 21.30 21.47 -17.03
C SER A 711 22.16 20.59 -16.12
N MET A 712 22.42 19.34 -16.53
CA MET A 712 23.33 18.46 -15.78
C MET A 712 24.76 19.01 -15.71
N ASP A 713 25.26 19.62 -16.78
CA ASP A 713 26.57 20.28 -16.77
C ASP A 713 26.61 21.50 -15.86
N THR A 714 25.53 22.27 -15.83
CA THR A 714 25.37 23.40 -14.89
C THR A 714 25.41 22.91 -13.44
N ILE A 715 24.70 21.81 -13.14
CA ILE A 715 24.72 21.17 -11.82
C ILE A 715 26.16 20.74 -11.47
N ARG A 716 26.89 20.07 -12.36
CA ARG A 716 28.27 19.64 -12.11
C ARG A 716 29.22 20.79 -11.79
N GLN A 717 28.98 21.97 -12.37
CA GLN A 717 29.83 23.16 -12.20
C GLN A 717 29.43 24.01 -11.00
N ALA A 718 28.23 23.82 -10.45
CA ALA A 718 27.73 24.56 -9.31
C ALA A 718 28.51 24.25 -8.02
N ALA A 719 28.62 25.24 -7.12
CA ALA A 719 29.41 25.12 -5.89
C ALA A 719 28.94 23.95 -4.99
N ARG A 720 27.62 23.74 -4.89
CA ARG A 720 26.98 22.66 -4.12
C ARG A 720 26.36 21.58 -5.00
N GLY A 721 26.71 21.55 -6.29
CA GLY A 721 26.41 20.42 -7.17
C GLY A 721 27.51 19.35 -7.09
N ARG A 722 27.12 18.07 -7.14
CA ARG A 722 28.06 16.93 -7.11
C ARG A 722 27.67 15.89 -8.14
N ALA A 723 28.67 15.29 -8.79
CA ALA A 723 28.51 14.08 -9.57
C ALA A 723 29.38 12.97 -8.97
N THR A 724 28.79 11.81 -8.73
CA THR A 724 29.46 10.66 -8.12
C THR A 724 29.20 9.42 -8.96
N GLY A 725 30.05 8.39 -8.82
CA GLY A 725 29.94 7.19 -9.68
C GLY A 725 28.81 6.22 -9.30
N SER A 726 28.17 6.39 -8.15
CA SER A 726 27.10 5.48 -7.68
C SER A 726 26.35 6.08 -6.49
N PHE A 727 25.07 5.70 -6.34
CA PHE A 727 24.24 6.02 -5.18
C PHE A 727 24.86 5.64 -3.83
N THR A 728 25.63 4.55 -3.79
CA THR A 728 26.30 4.07 -2.56
C THR A 728 27.26 5.09 -1.93
N THR A 729 27.73 6.08 -2.71
CA THR A 729 28.63 7.15 -2.24
C THR A 729 27.88 8.34 -1.61
N LEU A 730 26.55 8.32 -1.60
CA LEU A 730 25.70 9.41 -1.13
C LEU A 730 26.03 9.87 0.30
N PRO A 731 26.23 8.99 1.31
CA PRO A 731 26.55 9.44 2.67
C PRO A 731 27.84 10.29 2.74
N GLY A 732 28.90 9.85 2.07
CA GLY A 732 30.16 10.60 2.00
C GLY A 732 30.02 11.91 1.22
N THR A 733 29.15 11.92 0.21
CA THR A 733 28.88 13.12 -0.60
C THR A 733 28.14 14.18 0.19
N LEU A 734 27.10 13.80 0.94
CA LEU A 734 26.38 14.68 1.86
C LEU A 734 27.34 15.29 2.90
N ALA A 735 28.21 14.46 3.49
CA ALA A 735 29.24 14.94 4.41
C ALA A 735 30.21 15.94 3.75
N SER A 736 30.64 15.70 2.50
CA SER A 736 31.52 16.60 1.75
C SER A 736 30.90 17.97 1.43
N LEU A 737 29.56 18.02 1.37
CA LEU A 737 28.79 19.24 1.19
C LEU A 737 28.53 19.98 2.51
N GLY A 738 28.92 19.40 3.64
CA GLY A 738 28.56 19.91 4.96
C GLY A 738 27.08 19.78 5.27
N THR A 739 26.34 18.96 4.51
CA THR A 739 24.91 18.73 4.72
C THR A 739 24.74 17.69 5.83
N ARG A 740 23.85 17.99 6.79
CA ARG A 740 23.51 17.12 7.92
C ARG A 740 21.99 16.93 8.02
N PRO A 741 21.51 15.84 8.60
CA PRO A 741 20.08 15.67 8.85
C PRO A 741 19.60 16.66 9.92
N ALA A 742 18.32 17.05 9.86
CA ALA A 742 17.72 17.92 10.88
C ALA A 742 17.68 17.27 12.28
N VAL A 743 17.59 15.94 12.31
CA VAL A 743 17.71 15.11 13.52
C VAL A 743 18.75 14.03 13.26
N GLY A 744 20.00 14.29 13.63
CA GLY A 744 21.05 13.27 13.60
C GLY A 744 20.78 12.18 14.63
N MET A 745 21.18 10.95 14.32
CA MET A 745 21.01 9.80 15.20
C MET A 745 22.31 9.00 15.27
N THR A 746 22.68 8.62 16.50
CA THR A 746 23.73 7.63 16.76
C THR A 746 23.15 6.52 17.62
N SER A 747 23.29 5.27 17.18
CA SER A 747 22.78 4.10 17.89
C SER A 747 23.79 2.96 17.96
N ASN A 748 23.58 2.01 18.87
CA ASN A 748 24.36 0.77 19.00
C ASN A 748 24.03 -0.28 17.91
N GLY A 749 23.77 0.17 16.68
CA GLY A 749 23.34 -0.66 15.54
C GLY A 749 22.64 0.20 14.47
N ASP A 750 22.09 -0.46 13.45
CA ASP A 750 21.44 0.15 12.28
C ASP A 750 19.93 -0.07 12.21
N ALA A 751 19.31 -0.59 13.28
CA ALA A 751 17.90 -0.98 13.31
C ALA A 751 16.93 0.15 13.68
N ALA A 752 17.45 1.34 14.02
CA ALA A 752 16.61 2.48 14.36
C ALA A 752 16.06 3.15 13.10
N ARG A 753 14.78 3.51 13.11
CA ARG A 753 14.11 4.30 12.06
C ARG A 753 13.36 5.45 12.71
N LEU A 754 13.28 6.59 12.01
CA LEU A 754 12.60 7.77 12.51
C LEU A 754 11.72 8.45 11.47
N ALA A 755 10.72 9.19 11.97
CA ALA A 755 9.95 10.18 11.21
C ALA A 755 9.81 11.45 12.06
N SER A 756 9.70 12.62 11.42
CA SER A 756 9.63 13.88 12.16
C SER A 756 8.48 14.78 11.72
N ARG A 757 7.92 15.49 12.70
CA ARG A 757 6.90 16.54 12.55
C ARG A 757 7.43 17.86 13.12
N VAL A 758 7.23 18.95 12.39
CA VAL A 758 7.70 20.30 12.74
C VAL A 758 6.50 21.20 13.06
N PHE A 759 6.60 21.97 14.13
CA PHE A 759 5.54 22.88 14.60
C PHE A 759 5.89 24.34 14.31
N PRO A 760 4.86 25.20 14.13
CA PRO A 760 5.06 26.65 14.15
C PRO A 760 5.84 27.07 15.40
N ARG A 761 6.86 27.91 15.25
CA ARG A 761 7.80 28.37 16.32
C ARG A 761 8.90 27.38 16.73
N GLY A 762 9.17 26.33 15.94
CA GLY A 762 10.38 25.52 16.04
C GLY A 762 10.31 24.32 16.99
N GLY A 763 9.12 24.01 17.52
CA GLY A 763 8.90 22.74 18.24
C GLY A 763 8.98 21.54 17.29
N ARG A 764 9.40 20.39 17.80
CA ARG A 764 9.56 19.17 17.00
C ARG A 764 9.06 17.95 17.75
N LEU A 765 8.39 17.07 17.02
CA LEU A 765 8.03 15.74 17.45
C LEU A 765 8.77 14.74 16.56
N VAL A 766 9.46 13.78 17.16
CA VAL A 766 10.21 12.76 16.44
C VAL A 766 9.75 11.39 16.89
N PHE A 767 9.21 10.61 15.95
CA PHE A 767 8.86 9.22 16.15
C PHE A 767 10.09 8.34 15.95
N PHE A 768 10.28 7.36 16.83
CA PHE A 768 11.35 6.38 16.77
C PHE A 768 10.80 4.98 16.85
N ARG A 769 11.42 4.08 16.09
CA ARG A 769 11.20 2.65 16.22
C ARG A 769 12.47 1.85 16.04
N ASN A 770 12.48 0.68 16.65
CA ASN A 770 13.49 -0.34 16.53
C ASN A 770 12.97 -1.47 15.62
N THR A 771 13.77 -1.95 14.68
CA THR A 771 13.43 -3.09 13.81
C THR A 771 14.10 -4.40 14.24
N ALA A 772 14.98 -4.37 15.24
CA ALA A 772 15.69 -5.53 15.76
C ALA A 772 14.96 -6.20 16.94
N ARG A 773 15.19 -7.51 17.11
CA ARG A 773 14.76 -8.29 18.28
C ARG A 773 15.68 -8.10 19.51
N ALA A 774 16.44 -7.01 19.54
CA ALA A 774 17.33 -6.63 20.63
C ALA A 774 17.12 -5.16 20.99
N THR A 775 17.44 -4.75 22.22
CA THR A 775 17.33 -3.35 22.63
C THR A 775 18.31 -2.47 21.84
N VAL A 776 17.81 -1.35 21.31
CA VAL A 776 18.60 -0.33 20.64
C VAL A 776 18.62 0.94 21.50
N THR A 777 19.82 1.39 21.87
CA THR A 777 20.03 2.68 22.53
C THR A 777 20.38 3.69 21.45
N ALA A 778 19.55 4.71 21.28
CA ALA A 778 19.75 5.78 20.30
C ALA A 778 19.88 7.13 20.99
N THR A 779 20.79 7.97 20.51
CA THR A 779 20.97 9.37 20.95
C THR A 779 20.71 10.30 19.78
N LEU A 780 19.93 11.36 20.02
CA LEU A 780 19.53 12.31 18.99
C LEU A 780 20.31 13.61 19.08
N ASP A 781 20.80 14.07 17.95
CA ASP A 781 21.36 15.41 17.76
C ASP A 781 20.40 16.25 16.92
N VAL A 782 19.57 17.05 17.61
CA VAL A 782 18.60 17.94 16.94
C VAL A 782 19.31 19.24 16.61
N GLU A 783 19.29 19.67 15.34
CA GLU A 783 20.09 20.79 14.85
C GLU A 783 19.93 22.11 15.66
N SER A 784 18.71 22.42 16.09
CA SER A 784 18.39 23.60 16.91
C SER A 784 18.48 23.36 18.42
N GLY A 785 18.97 22.18 18.83
CA GLY A 785 18.80 21.63 20.16
C GLY A 785 17.38 21.13 20.42
N CYS A 786 17.24 20.28 21.44
CA CYS A 786 15.94 19.79 21.92
C CYS A 786 15.63 20.43 23.28
N ALA A 787 14.94 21.56 23.27
CA ALA A 787 14.57 22.25 24.51
C ALA A 787 13.58 21.41 25.33
N SER A 788 13.87 21.17 26.62
CA SER A 788 13.01 20.38 27.51
C SER A 788 12.56 19.05 26.88
N PRO A 789 13.49 18.12 26.61
CA PRO A 789 13.15 16.87 25.95
C PRO A 789 12.20 16.04 26.82
N HIS A 790 11.15 15.51 26.21
CA HIS A 790 10.24 14.55 26.86
C HIS A 790 10.08 13.31 25.99
N ARG A 791 9.97 12.15 26.63
CA ARG A 791 9.57 10.90 25.98
C ARG A 791 8.06 10.73 26.11
N PHE A 792 7.42 10.33 25.03
CA PHE A 792 6.03 9.87 25.01
C PHE A 792 5.97 8.41 24.54
N ASP A 793 5.35 7.56 25.35
CA ASP A 793 5.09 6.17 25.01
C ASP A 793 3.61 6.00 24.61
N PRO A 794 3.31 5.68 23.33
CA PRO A 794 1.93 5.56 22.89
C PRO A 794 1.21 4.35 23.53
N TRP A 795 1.94 3.33 23.99
CA TRP A 795 1.34 2.12 24.56
C TRP A 795 0.83 2.35 25.98
N THR A 796 1.58 3.09 26.80
CA THR A 796 1.17 3.44 28.15
C THR A 796 0.39 4.76 28.21
N GLY A 797 0.62 5.67 27.27
CA GLY A 797 0.15 7.05 27.29
C GLY A 797 1.01 7.97 28.17
N GLU A 798 2.14 7.49 28.67
CA GLU A 798 2.96 8.22 29.62
C GLU A 798 3.87 9.25 28.93
N ILE A 799 4.01 10.43 29.57
CA ILE A 799 4.94 11.49 29.17
C ILE A 799 5.96 11.68 30.30
N ARG A 800 7.25 11.45 30.02
CA ARG A 800 8.35 11.59 30.98
C ARG A 800 9.35 12.65 30.53
N ALA A 801 9.87 13.43 31.48
CA ALA A 801 10.93 14.39 31.21
C ALA A 801 12.28 13.67 31.11
N LEU A 802 13.03 13.95 30.05
CA LEU A 802 14.36 13.40 29.81
C LEU A 802 15.44 14.41 30.21
N ALA A 803 16.57 13.91 30.72
CA ALA A 803 17.75 14.75 30.94
C ALA A 803 18.52 15.03 29.64
N VAL A 804 18.54 14.03 28.74
CA VAL A 804 19.19 14.04 27.42
C VAL A 804 18.29 13.35 26.41
N THR A 805 18.57 13.49 25.12
CA THR A 805 17.81 12.86 24.03
C THR A 805 18.20 11.40 23.76
N THR A 806 18.81 10.72 24.74
CA THR A 806 19.14 9.29 24.65
C THR A 806 17.94 8.46 25.10
N VAL A 807 17.52 7.50 24.28
CA VAL A 807 16.39 6.61 24.55
C VAL A 807 16.78 5.16 24.32
N ASP A 808 16.37 4.29 25.24
CA ASP A 808 16.41 2.84 25.06
C ASP A 808 15.11 2.38 24.41
N LEU A 809 15.22 1.76 23.23
CA LEU A 809 14.12 1.16 22.49
C LEU A 809 14.18 -0.36 22.69
N PRO A 810 13.21 -0.96 23.38
CA PRO A 810 13.10 -2.41 23.52
C PRO A 810 13.05 -3.13 22.16
N PRO A 811 13.21 -4.47 22.10
CA PRO A 811 13.02 -5.25 20.89
C PRO A 811 11.73 -4.86 20.17
N TRP A 812 11.81 -4.44 18.91
CA TRP A 812 10.68 -3.91 18.13
C TRP A 812 9.87 -2.79 18.80
N GLY A 813 10.48 -2.09 19.76
CA GLY A 813 9.92 -1.00 20.52
C GLY A 813 9.86 0.30 19.73
N SER A 814 9.09 1.26 20.24
CA SER A 814 8.90 2.57 19.64
C SER A 814 8.62 3.62 20.71
N THR A 815 8.87 4.88 20.38
CA THR A 815 8.53 6.01 21.26
C THR A 815 8.51 7.31 20.46
N PHE A 816 8.03 8.39 21.07
CA PHE A 816 8.16 9.74 20.55
C PHE A 816 9.08 10.56 21.46
N VAL A 817 9.90 11.42 20.86
CA VAL A 817 10.63 12.48 21.58
C VAL A 817 10.03 13.84 21.21
N LEU A 818 9.64 14.58 22.24
CA LEU A 818 9.04 15.91 22.14
C LEU A 818 10.09 16.96 22.49
N CYS A 819 10.41 17.83 21.53
CA CYS A 819 11.38 18.93 21.67
C CYS A 819 10.65 20.26 21.66
N GLY A 820 10.65 20.97 22.80
CA GLY A 820 10.03 22.29 22.96
C GLY A 820 8.50 22.28 22.98
N LEU A 821 7.87 21.11 23.03
CA LEU A 821 6.41 20.94 22.96
C LEU A 821 5.76 20.62 24.32
N ALA A 822 6.55 20.21 25.31
CA ALA A 822 6.07 19.87 26.64
C ALA A 822 6.85 20.60 27.74
N ARG A 823 6.16 20.94 28.83
CA ARG A 823 6.76 21.51 30.05
C ARG A 823 6.23 20.76 31.25
N GLY A 824 7.13 20.30 32.12
CA GLY A 824 6.76 19.45 33.24
C GLY A 824 6.41 18.03 32.78
N GLY A 825 6.32 17.12 33.74
CA GLY A 825 6.22 15.68 33.50
C GLY A 825 6.92 14.96 34.64
N MET A 826 6.65 13.67 34.81
CA MET A 826 7.41 12.91 35.79
C MET A 826 8.85 12.79 35.28
N PRO A 827 9.86 13.09 36.10
CA PRO A 827 11.24 12.84 35.72
C PRO A 827 11.38 11.36 35.38
N GLU A 828 12.13 11.07 34.32
CA GLU A 828 12.52 9.70 34.05
C GLU A 828 13.26 9.15 35.27
N ALA A 829 12.76 8.04 35.80
CA ALA A 829 13.30 7.49 37.04
C ALA A 829 14.68 6.90 36.74
N SER A 830 15.75 7.57 37.19
CA SER A 830 17.06 6.93 37.27
C SER A 830 17.04 6.00 38.48
N SER A 831 16.80 4.71 38.27
CA SER A 831 16.98 3.73 39.34
C SER A 831 18.47 3.63 39.67
N SER A 832 18.92 4.04 40.87
CA SER A 832 20.32 3.80 41.27
C SER A 832 20.54 2.34 41.68
N PHE A 833 19.45 1.63 42.01
CA PHE A 833 19.44 0.25 42.45
C PHE A 833 18.44 -0.60 41.67
N ARG A 834 18.86 -1.82 41.30
CA ARG A 834 17.99 -2.87 40.78
C ARG A 834 18.30 -4.19 41.48
N ARG A 835 17.26 -4.92 41.87
CA ARG A 835 17.36 -6.29 42.40
C ARG A 835 16.32 -7.17 41.75
N ASP A 836 16.79 -8.28 41.20
CA ASP A 836 15.92 -9.30 40.63
C ASP A 836 15.63 -10.41 41.64
N VAL A 837 14.38 -10.84 41.68
CA VAL A 837 13.94 -12.07 42.33
C VAL A 837 13.42 -13.00 41.24
N SER A 838 14.21 -14.02 40.88
CA SER A 838 13.87 -14.98 39.83
C SER A 838 12.66 -15.83 40.21
N ILE A 839 11.90 -16.24 39.18
CA ILE A 839 10.79 -17.18 39.31
C ILE A 839 11.18 -18.48 38.58
N ASP A 840 11.78 -19.40 39.32
CA ASP A 840 12.48 -20.57 38.75
C ASP A 840 11.62 -21.83 38.59
N ALA A 841 10.39 -21.83 39.12
CA ALA A 841 9.51 -22.99 39.13
C ALA A 841 8.08 -22.61 38.78
N TRP A 842 7.57 -23.20 37.71
CA TRP A 842 6.25 -22.97 37.16
C TRP A 842 5.44 -24.26 37.09
N THR A 843 4.11 -24.14 37.17
CA THR A 843 3.20 -25.17 36.65
C THR A 843 2.49 -24.62 35.43
N LEU A 844 2.46 -25.40 34.35
CA LEU A 844 1.71 -25.08 33.14
C LEU A 844 0.53 -26.03 33.04
N THR A 845 -0.66 -25.48 32.82
CA THR A 845 -1.85 -26.24 32.43
C THR A 845 -2.44 -25.68 31.14
N VAL A 846 -2.70 -26.56 30.17
CA VAL A 846 -3.40 -26.23 28.92
C VAL A 846 -4.52 -27.26 28.74
N SER A 847 -5.71 -26.82 28.34
CA SER A 847 -6.84 -27.73 28.11
C SER A 847 -7.61 -27.28 26.88
N GLY A 848 -7.92 -28.23 26.00
CA GLY A 848 -8.51 -27.92 24.71
C GLY A 848 -8.61 -29.15 23.81
N ASN A 849 -9.46 -29.05 22.78
CA ASN A 849 -9.62 -30.09 21.76
C ASN A 849 -8.43 -30.17 20.78
N ASP A 850 -7.51 -29.22 20.87
CA ASP A 850 -6.28 -29.06 20.11
C ASP A 850 -5.04 -29.49 20.90
N VAL A 851 -5.23 -30.01 22.12
CA VAL A 851 -4.19 -30.59 22.97
C VAL A 851 -4.27 -32.11 22.89
N GLU A 852 -3.13 -32.78 22.70
CA GLU A 852 -3.11 -34.25 22.69
C GLU A 852 -3.58 -34.81 24.04
N GLY A 853 -4.55 -35.74 24.02
CA GLY A 853 -5.19 -36.26 25.24
C GLY A 853 -6.18 -35.29 25.91
N GLY A 854 -6.44 -34.12 25.32
CA GLY A 854 -7.43 -33.13 25.76
C GLY A 854 -6.96 -32.17 26.85
N ALA A 855 -5.86 -32.48 27.53
CA ALA A 855 -5.24 -31.60 28.52
C ALA A 855 -3.75 -31.94 28.72
N PHE A 856 -2.98 -30.92 29.03
CA PHE A 856 -1.56 -31.01 29.36
C PHE A 856 -1.31 -30.32 30.70
N ALA A 857 -0.52 -30.96 31.56
CA ALA A 857 -0.08 -30.39 32.82
C ALA A 857 1.37 -30.79 33.12
N ALA A 858 2.22 -29.80 33.43
CA ALA A 858 3.62 -30.05 33.73
C ALA A 858 4.14 -29.09 34.81
N ASN A 859 5.10 -29.57 35.60
CA ASN A 859 5.97 -28.71 36.40
C ASN A 859 7.19 -28.38 35.54
N LEU A 860 7.51 -27.09 35.43
CA LEU A 860 8.48 -26.54 34.51
C LEU A 860 9.54 -25.76 35.28
N THR A 861 10.80 -26.11 35.08
CA THR A 861 11.95 -25.26 35.46
C THR A 861 12.45 -24.44 34.28
N ASP A 862 12.36 -25.01 33.07
CA ASP A 862 12.57 -24.32 31.81
C ASP A 862 11.21 -24.06 31.14
N LEU A 863 11.10 -22.97 30.39
CA LEU A 863 9.87 -22.55 29.71
C LEU A 863 10.05 -22.79 28.19
N PRO A 864 9.71 -23.98 27.67
CA PRO A 864 9.94 -24.32 26.27
C PRO A 864 8.91 -23.64 25.36
N ASP A 865 9.30 -23.46 24.10
CA ASP A 865 8.38 -23.21 23.01
C ASP A 865 7.45 -24.42 22.85
N TRP A 866 6.14 -24.18 22.79
CA TRP A 866 5.15 -25.26 22.68
C TRP A 866 5.28 -26.08 21.39
N ARG A 867 5.89 -25.53 20.33
CA ARG A 867 6.17 -26.27 19.09
C ARG A 867 7.04 -27.51 19.31
N ASP A 868 7.89 -27.46 20.33
CA ASP A 868 8.82 -28.52 20.70
C ASP A 868 8.22 -29.52 21.72
N VAL A 869 7.01 -29.26 22.19
CA VAL A 869 6.26 -30.14 23.10
C VAL A 869 5.20 -30.87 22.29
N GLU A 870 5.37 -32.18 22.08
CA GLU A 870 4.51 -33.01 21.22
C GLU A 870 3.01 -32.78 21.47
N ALA A 871 2.58 -32.85 22.73
CA ALA A 871 1.18 -32.66 23.11
C ALA A 871 0.61 -31.24 22.87
N LEU A 872 1.47 -30.23 22.70
CA LEU A 872 1.11 -28.82 22.53
C LEU A 872 1.47 -28.25 21.15
N ARG A 873 2.11 -29.03 20.26
CA ARG A 873 2.67 -28.53 18.98
C ARG A 873 1.67 -27.71 18.18
N TYR A 874 0.43 -28.20 18.09
CA TYR A 874 -0.67 -27.55 17.37
C TYR A 874 -1.68 -26.87 18.29
N ALA A 875 -1.38 -26.70 19.58
CA ALA A 875 -2.29 -26.07 20.52
C ALA A 875 -2.30 -24.54 20.35
N SER A 876 -3.50 -23.98 20.25
CA SER A 876 -3.81 -22.54 20.36
C SER A 876 -4.74 -22.24 21.54
N SER A 877 -5.08 -23.23 22.36
CA SER A 877 -5.85 -23.05 23.59
C SER A 877 -5.06 -22.23 24.63
N PRO A 878 -5.74 -21.41 25.46
CA PRO A 878 -5.05 -20.64 26.49
C PRO A 878 -4.26 -21.52 27.48
N GLY A 879 -3.03 -21.11 27.77
CA GLY A 879 -2.15 -21.80 28.72
C GLY A 879 -1.98 -21.01 30.01
N THR A 880 -2.21 -21.66 31.15
CA THR A 880 -2.07 -21.03 32.47
C THR A 880 -0.77 -21.45 33.14
N TYR A 881 0.12 -20.48 33.34
CA TYR A 881 1.35 -20.60 34.10
C TYR A 881 1.11 -20.13 35.54
N ARG A 882 1.51 -20.93 36.54
CA ARG A 882 1.44 -20.54 37.96
C ARG A 882 2.79 -20.73 38.63
N ALA A 883 3.18 -19.77 39.45
CA ALA A 883 4.38 -19.85 40.26
C ALA A 883 4.18 -19.19 41.62
N ASN A 884 5.04 -19.55 42.56
CA ASN A 884 5.17 -18.86 43.83
C ASN A 884 6.55 -18.21 43.88
N VAL A 885 6.60 -16.93 44.24
CA VAL A 885 7.85 -16.17 44.37
C VAL A 885 7.93 -15.55 45.75
N ASN A 886 9.08 -15.72 46.42
CA ASN A 886 9.31 -15.16 47.75
C ASN A 886 9.98 -13.78 47.63
N VAL A 887 9.25 -12.72 47.92
CA VAL A 887 9.71 -11.34 47.80
C VAL A 887 9.85 -10.73 49.20
N GLY A 888 11.00 -10.11 49.47
CA GLY A 888 11.19 -9.35 50.72
C GLY A 888 10.24 -8.17 50.82
N ALA A 889 10.07 -7.61 52.03
CA ALA A 889 9.31 -6.38 52.18
C ALA A 889 9.92 -5.25 51.34
N LEU A 890 9.11 -4.58 50.52
CA LEU A 890 9.52 -3.38 49.80
C LEU A 890 9.71 -2.23 50.80
N THR A 891 10.82 -1.52 50.67
CA THR A 891 11.14 -0.33 51.44
C THR A 891 10.55 0.93 50.78
N SER A 892 10.50 2.04 51.52
CA SER A 892 9.93 3.30 51.01
C SER A 892 10.70 3.77 49.76
N GLY A 893 10.02 3.85 48.62
CA GLY A 893 10.59 4.27 47.33
C GLY A 893 11.01 3.11 46.42
N GLU A 894 10.99 1.86 46.90
CA GLU A 894 11.11 0.69 46.03
C GLU A 894 9.78 0.42 45.32
N HIS A 895 9.87 0.12 44.03
CA HIS A 895 8.78 -0.32 43.18
C HIS A 895 9.16 -1.67 42.57
N ALA A 896 8.17 -2.50 42.26
CA ALA A 896 8.39 -3.85 41.76
C ALA A 896 7.63 -4.09 40.45
N TRP A 897 8.33 -4.66 39.47
CA TRP A 897 7.77 -5.04 38.18
C TRP A 897 7.85 -6.54 37.99
N LEU A 898 6.76 -7.17 37.55
CA LEU A 898 6.86 -8.49 36.95
C LEU A 898 7.42 -8.30 35.54
N VAL A 899 8.57 -8.90 35.26
CA VAL A 899 9.20 -8.87 33.94
C VAL A 899 9.21 -10.29 33.36
N VAL A 900 8.55 -10.45 32.22
CA VAL A 900 8.59 -11.67 31.42
C VAL A 900 9.46 -11.39 30.20
N PRO A 901 10.55 -12.15 29.95
CA PRO A 901 11.43 -11.89 28.81
C PRO A 901 10.69 -11.85 27.48
N TRP A 902 9.77 -12.78 27.26
CA TRP A 902 8.95 -12.82 26.06
C TRP A 902 7.60 -13.49 26.28
N VAL A 903 6.57 -13.00 25.58
CA VAL A 903 5.25 -13.60 25.51
C VAL A 903 4.89 -13.79 24.04
N HIS A 904 4.54 -15.02 23.66
CA HIS A 904 4.03 -15.32 22.32
C HIS A 904 2.49 -15.22 22.30
N GLY A 905 1.98 -14.17 21.67
CA GLY A 905 0.54 -13.85 21.63
C GLY A 905 0.20 -12.68 22.54
N ALA A 906 -0.68 -12.90 23.50
CA ALA A 906 -1.01 -11.95 24.57
C ALA A 906 -1.08 -12.70 25.91
N ALA A 907 -0.86 -12.02 27.03
CA ALA A 907 -1.07 -12.63 28.34
C ALA A 907 -1.81 -11.74 29.33
N GLU A 908 -2.62 -12.35 30.18
CA GLU A 908 -3.24 -11.72 31.34
C GLU A 908 -2.54 -12.16 32.62
N VAL A 909 -2.28 -11.23 33.53
CA VAL A 909 -1.51 -11.49 34.74
C VAL A 909 -2.36 -11.27 35.98
N ARG A 910 -2.24 -12.18 36.95
CA ARG A 910 -2.74 -11.99 38.32
C ARG A 910 -1.62 -12.19 39.33
N VAL A 911 -1.63 -11.35 40.37
CA VAL A 911 -0.76 -11.49 41.54
C VAL A 911 -1.64 -11.64 42.77
N ASN A 912 -1.42 -12.71 43.53
CA ASN A 912 -2.23 -13.07 44.71
C ASN A 912 -3.75 -13.11 44.41
N GLY A 913 -4.11 -13.61 43.22
CA GLY A 913 -5.49 -13.69 42.73
C GLY A 913 -6.07 -12.37 42.18
N THR A 914 -5.38 -11.26 42.36
CA THR A 914 -5.83 -9.93 41.89
C THR A 914 -5.31 -9.65 40.48
N PRO A 915 -6.16 -9.20 39.53
CA PRO A 915 -5.70 -8.78 38.21
C PRO A 915 -4.61 -7.71 38.30
N ALA A 916 -3.48 -7.95 37.63
CA ALA A 916 -2.35 -7.03 37.56
C ALA A 916 -2.31 -6.24 36.25
N GLY A 917 -2.81 -6.82 35.15
CA GLY A 917 -2.82 -6.19 33.84
C GLY A 917 -2.59 -7.19 32.72
N ARG A 918 -2.22 -6.67 31.55
CA ARG A 918 -2.01 -7.44 30.31
C ARG A 918 -0.63 -7.18 29.74
N LEU A 919 0.01 -8.23 29.24
CA LEU A 919 1.28 -8.22 28.53
C LEU A 919 0.99 -8.39 27.03
N LEU A 920 1.00 -7.28 26.28
CA LEU A 920 0.59 -7.26 24.87
C LEU A 920 1.76 -7.07 23.90
N VAL A 921 2.74 -6.24 24.28
CA VAL A 921 3.89 -5.87 23.45
C VAL A 921 5.14 -5.70 24.32
N PRO A 922 6.35 -5.88 23.77
CA PRO A 922 7.59 -5.69 24.51
C PRO A 922 7.80 -4.19 24.84
N PRO A 923 8.42 -3.88 25.99
CA PRO A 923 8.87 -4.81 27.01
C PRO A 923 7.68 -5.40 27.78
N PHE A 924 7.67 -6.72 27.97
CA PHE A 924 6.57 -7.40 28.66
C PHE A 924 6.75 -7.28 30.18
N GLU A 925 6.46 -6.09 30.70
CA GLU A 925 6.52 -5.80 32.13
C GLU A 925 5.24 -5.14 32.66
N LEU A 926 4.93 -5.39 33.94
CA LEU A 926 3.80 -4.78 34.65
C LEU A 926 4.25 -4.33 36.03
N ASP A 927 3.84 -3.12 36.43
CA ASP A 927 4.01 -2.66 37.81
C ASP A 927 3.08 -3.46 38.73
N VAL A 928 3.68 -4.20 39.66
CA VAL A 928 3.00 -5.06 40.64
C VAL A 928 3.27 -4.60 42.07
N THR A 929 3.83 -3.40 42.25
CA THR A 929 4.26 -2.85 43.55
C THR A 929 3.18 -2.99 44.63
N ASN A 930 1.95 -2.62 44.29
CA ASN A 930 0.83 -2.61 45.23
C ASN A 930 0.11 -3.96 45.38
N LEU A 931 0.56 -4.99 44.65
CA LEU A 931 -0.06 -6.34 44.66
C LEU A 931 0.78 -7.36 45.42
N LEU A 932 2.05 -7.04 45.70
CA LEU A 932 2.98 -7.89 46.43
C LEU A 932 2.82 -7.72 47.95
N ALA A 933 2.97 -8.84 48.66
CA ALA A 933 3.13 -8.91 50.10
C ALA A 933 4.55 -9.39 50.44
N ALA A 934 5.03 -9.06 51.65
CA ALA A 934 6.27 -9.63 52.14
C ALA A 934 6.10 -11.16 52.33
N GLY A 935 7.03 -11.94 51.80
CA GLY A 935 6.98 -13.40 51.79
C GLY A 935 6.55 -13.98 50.45
N VAL A 936 5.81 -15.09 50.49
CA VAL A 936 5.40 -15.83 49.27
C VAL A 936 4.23 -15.14 48.58
N ASN A 937 4.37 -14.90 47.29
CA ASN A 937 3.36 -14.34 46.41
C ASN A 937 3.04 -15.32 45.29
N GLY A 938 1.75 -15.50 44.99
CA GLY A 938 1.30 -16.30 43.86
C GLY A 938 1.24 -15.46 42.59
N VAL A 939 1.89 -15.90 41.52
CA VAL A 939 1.83 -15.29 40.18
C VAL A 939 1.12 -16.25 39.25
N GLU A 940 0.12 -15.75 38.53
CA GLU A 940 -0.59 -16.46 37.47
C GLU A 940 -0.47 -15.66 36.17
N ILE A 941 -0.08 -16.33 35.09
CA ILE A 941 0.00 -15.77 33.75
C ILE A 941 -0.81 -16.66 32.82
N VAL A 942 -1.88 -16.13 32.24
CA VAL A 942 -2.69 -16.83 31.23
C VAL A 942 -2.29 -16.32 29.86
N VAL A 943 -1.65 -17.17 29.06
CA VAL A 943 -1.20 -16.86 27.69
C VAL A 943 -2.29 -17.28 26.70
N THR A 944 -2.62 -16.38 25.78
CA THR A 944 -3.52 -16.60 24.65
C THR A 944 -2.71 -16.61 23.35
N PRO A 945 -2.55 -17.79 22.71
CA PRO A 945 -1.92 -17.93 21.40
C PRO A 945 -2.74 -17.37 20.23
N ALA A 946 -2.09 -17.26 19.06
CA ALA A 946 -2.79 -17.09 17.79
C ALA A 946 -3.36 -18.44 17.28
N LEU A 947 -4.37 -18.40 16.43
CA LEU A 947 -5.09 -19.61 15.96
C LEU A 947 -4.33 -20.45 14.91
N ARG A 948 -3.23 -19.92 14.34
CA ARG A 948 -2.49 -20.57 13.24
C ARG A 948 -2.18 -22.05 13.52
N ASN A 949 -1.62 -22.36 14.69
CA ASN A 949 -1.16 -23.71 15.01
C ASN A 949 -2.32 -24.71 15.04
N ARG A 950 -3.41 -24.36 15.70
CA ARG A 950 -4.63 -25.16 15.72
C ARG A 950 -5.18 -25.36 14.32
N PHE A 951 -5.23 -24.32 13.49
CA PHE A 951 -5.80 -24.40 12.15
C PHE A 951 -4.97 -25.33 11.25
N VAL A 952 -3.64 -25.24 11.32
CA VAL A 952 -2.74 -26.20 10.64
C VAL A 952 -2.97 -27.62 11.18
N GLY A 953 -3.03 -27.80 12.51
CA GLY A 953 -3.28 -29.10 13.12
C GLY A 953 -4.61 -29.73 12.67
N ARG A 954 -5.69 -28.94 12.59
CA ARG A 954 -7.01 -29.38 12.08
C ARG A 954 -6.96 -29.74 10.60
N ALA A 955 -6.31 -28.92 9.77
CA ALA A 955 -6.14 -29.21 8.35
C ALA A 955 -5.42 -30.55 8.12
N LEU A 956 -4.40 -30.87 8.91
CA LEU A 956 -3.67 -32.14 8.85
C LEU A 956 -4.52 -33.36 9.23
N THR A 957 -5.64 -33.18 9.95
CA THR A 957 -6.61 -34.26 10.22
C THR A 957 -7.59 -34.50 9.07
N GLY A 958 -7.53 -33.69 8.00
CA GLY A 958 -8.44 -33.75 6.87
C GLY A 958 -9.77 -33.02 7.09
N ASP A 959 -9.83 -32.10 8.06
CA ASP A 959 -11.04 -31.31 8.32
C ASP A 959 -11.26 -30.28 7.19
N PRO A 960 -12.36 -30.38 6.43
CA PRO A 960 -12.59 -29.52 5.25
C PRO A 960 -12.74 -28.04 5.59
N LEU A 961 -13.16 -27.70 6.83
CA LEU A 961 -13.28 -26.30 7.26
C LEU A 961 -11.94 -25.58 7.39
N TYR A 962 -10.83 -26.35 7.45
CA TYR A 962 -9.48 -25.84 7.63
C TYR A 962 -8.58 -26.15 6.43
N ALA A 963 -9.13 -26.64 5.31
CA ALA A 963 -8.36 -27.16 4.17
C ALA A 963 -7.27 -26.18 3.66
N ASN A 964 -7.54 -24.88 3.64
CA ASN A 964 -6.58 -23.85 3.19
C ASN A 964 -5.33 -23.72 4.07
N PHE A 965 -5.34 -24.27 5.28
CA PHE A 965 -4.21 -24.26 6.21
C PHE A 965 -3.35 -25.54 6.11
N GLY A 966 -3.68 -26.44 5.17
CA GLY A 966 -2.92 -27.65 4.90
C GLY A 966 -1.64 -27.42 4.08
N GLY A 967 -0.90 -28.50 3.84
CA GLY A 967 0.27 -28.54 2.96
C GLY A 967 1.62 -28.51 3.69
N ASP A 968 1.81 -27.59 4.65
CA ASP A 968 3.05 -27.46 5.43
C ASP A 968 2.79 -27.59 6.94
N PRO A 969 3.19 -28.70 7.59
CA PRO A 969 3.01 -28.91 9.03
C PRO A 969 3.86 -27.97 9.89
N ASP A 970 4.90 -27.35 9.33
CA ASP A 970 5.82 -26.47 10.04
C ASP A 970 5.48 -24.98 9.85
N ALA A 971 4.38 -24.67 9.14
CA ALA A 971 3.85 -23.32 8.99
C ALA A 971 3.11 -22.85 10.27
N ILE A 972 3.73 -23.01 11.43
CA ILE A 972 3.21 -22.75 12.78
C ILE A 972 4.05 -21.69 13.52
N LEU A 973 3.46 -21.09 14.55
CA LEU A 973 4.04 -20.03 15.36
C LEU A 973 4.57 -20.56 16.71
N PRO A 974 5.60 -19.93 17.29
CA PRO A 974 5.96 -20.16 18.68
C PRO A 974 4.81 -19.73 19.60
N ASN A 975 4.57 -20.50 20.67
CA ASN A 975 3.53 -20.23 21.68
C ASN A 975 4.10 -20.38 23.11
N GLY A 976 3.48 -19.71 24.09
CA GLY A 976 3.90 -19.73 25.49
C GLY A 976 4.67 -18.47 25.93
N ILE A 977 5.50 -18.60 26.96
CA ILE A 977 6.42 -17.55 27.46
C ILE A 977 7.87 -18.02 27.36
N GLU A 978 8.81 -17.10 27.10
CA GLU A 978 10.26 -17.36 27.20
C GLU A 978 10.78 -16.86 28.56
N GLY A 979 11.72 -17.60 29.17
CA GLY A 979 12.24 -17.36 30.52
C GLY A 979 13.69 -16.87 30.63
N PRO A 980 14.17 -16.59 31.86
CA PRO A 980 13.44 -16.66 33.12
C PRO A 980 12.65 -15.38 33.42
N ALA A 981 11.40 -15.54 33.87
CA ALA A 981 10.60 -14.44 34.42
C ALA A 981 11.08 -14.07 35.83
N ARG A 982 10.91 -12.79 36.22
CA ARG A 982 11.40 -12.26 37.49
C ARG A 982 10.52 -11.15 38.05
N ILE A 983 10.63 -10.91 39.35
CA ILE A 983 10.22 -9.65 39.97
C ILE A 983 11.46 -8.74 40.03
N GLU A 984 11.47 -7.68 39.22
CA GLU A 984 12.51 -6.66 39.21
C GLU A 984 12.11 -5.52 40.15
N ILE A 985 12.88 -5.34 41.22
CA ILE A 985 12.69 -4.27 42.20
C ILE A 985 13.62 -3.11 41.84
N ARG A 986 13.04 -1.93 41.60
CA ARG A 986 13.76 -0.70 41.25
C ARG A 986 13.60 0.30 42.40
N GLY A 987 14.68 0.94 42.80
CA GLY A 987 14.70 1.95 43.86
C GLY A 987 15.55 3.17 43.52
N PRO A 988 15.36 4.29 44.25
CA PRO A 988 16.13 5.52 44.08
C PRO A 988 17.62 5.33 44.37
#